data_AF-A0A936WV13-F1
#
_entry.id   AF-A0A936WV13-F1
#
_cell.length_a   1.000
_cell.length_b   1.000
_cell.length_c   1.000
_cell.angle_alpha   90.00
_cell.angle_beta   90.00
_cell.angle_gamma   90.00
#
_symmetry.space_group_name_H-M   'P 1'
#
loop_
_entity.id
_entity.type
_entity.pdbx_description
1 polymer ?
#
loop_
_entity_poly.entity_id
_entity_poly.type
_entity_poly.pdbx_seq_one_letter_code
_entity_poly.pdbx_strand_id
1 'polypeptide(L)'
;MRFKPLQAIVVFTLLSIISCRSRNTLFTPLTSSETNIQFTNIPERHKGFNILYYLYYYNGGGVATGDINNDGLPDIYFTANNKGGNKLFLNKGNLKFEDITASAGVAGTSDWCSGVTMADVNGDGFLDIYVAAISKTYNLNGHNELFLNDGKGHFTESAAKYGLDFSGMTCQTAFFDYDHDGDLDCYILNESKQPHANIVDTSNRHKIDSISGDRLYRNDMNQPAAKFTDVSVASGIYQSNLGYGLGISVADINNDGWEDIYIGNDFHENDYYYINNHNGTFTESGAKHFNHYSRFSMGNDVADYNNDGQLDVVTVDMLPSEEKILKTYGSDENPDIYKVKLELNGYQYQYSKNSLQRNNGNGESFSETSLLSGVSATDWSWSPLFADFDNDGNKDLFISSGIVKRPVDLDYVRFVSDMQRNKGLDQTDKFDDEAINAMPDGSNHPYFFKGQGDLKFTDKSTDWGTGDLKGFFNGASYADLDNDGDLDVVMNCLQSEAVILKNNSIGSNYLTLQFKGEAANTQGIGAKAYLFNEGKFQYQQLMLTRGFQSSSEPRLHFGLDKKNTADSILIVWPDQRYQILKNVKTNQSLQIEQKNASAVFDYASFFPSKKAMFEDVTASTMIAWKHQENDFVDFNRQYLIPHAESTRGPRMAVADIDNDGLDDIYVCGSEGHSGVMLKQTKSGVFESTNNQLFSSPVHSDEVDALFFDANNDGFKDLYVVHGGNEQNNGDSSLADQLFFNNGKGQFVSSTSSLPKQMLINKSCVTAADIDKDGDNDLFVGGFLDASKYGMPQSSFLLLNDGKGQFSTAPSSTIALDTLGMVTTASFTDFNKDGWPDLLVTGEWMPVKLFINNKGVFTTQDVPQSNGLWQSALATDINGDGFADILAGNWGHNTKLFAGKNGPAKLYVKDFDKNGSVEQIMAYTIDGKEYTFLAKDELERPLPVLKKAYLKYGDVAGKTVDYMFYDLFKDYKELKAEVLGSSCFINDGKGNLTRTDLPDGLQVSPIFSFTEVPGAAGNSFLAAGNFYGVTPYEGRYDGLYPTLFSYTKNSNTFTDGSIQLHQAAEYRDMKWVSTGTGKKLLVLGKNNGGLIFLKPTE
;
A
#
# COMPACT_ATOMS: atom_id res chain seq x y z
N MET A 1 67.62 9.21 6.96
CA MET A 1 67.38 9.82 5.63
C MET A 1 66.29 10.86 5.78
N ARG A 2 66.56 12.11 5.40
CA ARG A 2 65.62 13.22 5.46
C ARG A 2 64.61 13.07 4.31
N PHE A 3 63.35 12.77 4.61
CA PHE A 3 62.27 12.90 3.63
C PHE A 3 62.09 14.39 3.31
N LYS A 4 62.23 14.77 2.04
CA LYS A 4 62.10 16.16 1.59
C LYS A 4 60.60 16.56 1.65
N PRO A 5 60.26 17.72 2.24
CA PRO A 5 58.86 18.19 2.34
C PRO A 5 58.19 18.40 0.98
N LEU A 6 58.96 18.53 -0.10
CA LEU A 6 58.46 18.72 -1.45
C LEU A 6 57.76 17.47 -2.05
N GLN A 7 58.17 16.26 -1.66
CA GLN A 7 57.54 15.02 -2.15
C GLN A 7 56.21 14.72 -1.44
N ALA A 8 56.09 15.08 -0.16
CA ALA A 8 54.84 14.96 0.57
C ALA A 8 53.78 15.93 0.03
N ILE A 9 54.18 17.17 -0.31
CA ILE A 9 53.27 18.16 -0.92
C ILE A 9 52.82 17.69 -2.30
N VAL A 10 53.71 17.20 -3.17
CA VAL A 10 53.32 16.73 -4.51
C VAL A 10 52.39 15.50 -4.45
N VAL A 11 52.62 14.57 -3.50
CA VAL A 11 51.71 13.42 -3.30
C VAL A 11 50.36 13.86 -2.72
N PHE A 12 50.33 14.83 -1.80
CA PHE A 12 49.07 15.40 -1.29
C PHE A 12 48.32 16.15 -2.39
N THR A 13 49.00 16.94 -3.22
CA THR A 13 48.38 17.66 -4.34
C THR A 13 47.90 16.70 -5.43
N LEU A 14 48.64 15.62 -5.74
CA LEU A 14 48.16 14.57 -6.66
C LEU A 14 46.98 13.78 -6.09
N LEU A 15 46.95 13.51 -4.78
CA LEU A 15 45.78 12.90 -4.12
C LEU A 15 44.57 13.86 -4.09
N SER A 16 44.79 15.17 -3.93
CA SER A 16 43.72 16.18 -4.02
C SER A 16 43.17 16.34 -5.45
N ILE A 17 44.02 16.18 -6.48
CA ILE A 17 43.58 16.25 -7.88
C ILE A 17 42.89 14.94 -8.33
N ILE A 18 43.25 13.78 -7.76
CA ILE A 18 42.57 12.51 -8.05
C ILE A 18 41.25 12.37 -7.25
N SER A 19 41.09 13.12 -6.16
CA SER A 19 39.86 13.16 -5.36
C SER A 19 38.75 14.06 -5.95
N CYS A 20 39.04 14.85 -6.98
CA CYS A 20 38.04 15.61 -7.75
C CYS A 20 37.69 14.86 -9.05
N ARG A 21 37.05 13.69 -8.92
CA ARG A 21 36.23 13.19 -10.03
C ARG A 21 34.81 13.65 -9.73
N SER A 22 34.29 14.58 -10.53
CA SER A 22 32.85 14.85 -10.57
C SER A 22 32.14 13.52 -10.81
N ARG A 23 31.24 13.14 -9.91
CA ARG A 23 30.38 11.98 -10.11
C ARG A 23 29.45 12.34 -11.28
N ASN A 24 29.42 11.54 -12.33
CA ASN A 24 28.44 11.73 -13.41
C ASN A 24 27.08 11.26 -12.86
N THR A 25 26.21 12.21 -12.53
CA THR A 25 24.84 11.97 -12.05
C THR A 25 23.85 12.20 -13.19
N LEU A 26 22.64 11.63 -13.08
CA LEU A 26 21.58 11.87 -14.07
C LEU A 26 21.13 13.33 -14.05
N PHE A 27 20.89 13.89 -12.87
CA PHE A 27 20.52 15.29 -12.71
C PHE A 27 21.67 16.13 -12.16
N THR A 28 21.69 17.39 -12.59
CA THR A 28 22.58 18.44 -12.07
C THR A 28 21.73 19.65 -11.65
N PRO A 29 21.74 20.05 -10.37
CA PRO A 29 21.08 21.28 -9.94
C PRO A 29 21.80 22.51 -10.51
N LEU A 30 21.07 23.37 -11.19
CA LEU A 30 21.59 24.62 -11.76
C LEU A 30 21.44 25.79 -10.79
N THR A 31 22.42 26.69 -10.79
CA THR A 31 22.37 27.93 -10.00
C THR A 31 21.55 29.01 -10.70
N SER A 32 21.04 29.99 -9.94
CA SER A 32 20.40 31.18 -10.50
C SER A 32 21.28 31.98 -11.45
N SER A 33 22.61 31.92 -11.30
CA SER A 33 23.56 32.53 -12.24
C SER A 33 23.68 31.78 -13.57
N GLU A 34 23.34 30.49 -13.57
CA GLU A 34 23.30 29.64 -14.75
C GLU A 34 21.95 29.70 -15.44
N THR A 35 20.83 29.90 -14.73
CA THR A 35 19.50 29.93 -15.34
C THR A 35 18.94 31.33 -15.55
N ASN A 36 19.46 32.34 -14.83
CA ASN A 36 18.85 33.66 -14.61
C ASN A 36 17.50 33.62 -13.87
N ILE A 37 17.14 32.50 -13.24
CA ILE A 37 15.94 32.42 -12.39
C ILE A 37 16.29 32.90 -10.99
N GLN A 38 15.76 34.05 -10.61
CA GLN A 38 15.87 34.62 -9.26
C GLN A 38 14.49 34.68 -8.62
N PHE A 39 14.12 33.59 -7.96
CA PHE A 39 12.85 33.43 -7.26
C PHE A 39 13.08 32.75 -5.91
N THR A 40 12.44 33.27 -4.86
CA THR A 40 12.46 32.71 -3.51
C THR A 40 11.08 32.93 -2.92
N ASN A 41 10.47 31.88 -2.39
CA ASN A 41 9.20 31.98 -1.68
C ASN A 41 9.46 32.15 -0.17
N ILE A 42 9.07 33.30 0.37
CA ILE A 42 9.20 33.61 1.81
C ILE A 42 7.80 33.91 2.34
N PRO A 43 7.21 33.01 3.15
CA PRO A 43 5.88 33.21 3.72
C PRO A 43 5.80 34.50 4.54
N GLU A 44 4.76 35.29 4.30
CA GLU A 44 4.52 36.50 5.09
C GLU A 44 4.16 36.14 6.55
N ARG A 45 4.68 36.93 7.51
CA ARG A 45 4.43 36.72 8.94
C ARG A 45 3.81 37.98 9.56
N HIS A 46 2.64 37.81 10.20
CA HIS A 46 2.02 38.83 11.05
C HIS A 46 1.37 38.20 12.28
N LYS A 47 0.88 39.05 13.19
CA LYS A 47 0.26 38.60 14.43
C LYS A 47 -0.96 37.72 14.12
N GLY A 48 -0.98 36.52 14.71
CA GLY A 48 -2.06 35.54 14.51
C GLY A 48 -1.97 34.73 13.21
N PHE A 49 -0.85 34.83 12.48
CA PHE A 49 -0.62 34.07 11.26
C PHE A 49 0.82 33.52 11.23
N ASN A 50 0.92 32.24 11.55
CA ASN A 50 2.13 31.41 11.49
C ASN A 50 1.71 29.93 11.67
N ILE A 51 2.68 29.02 11.66
CA ILE A 51 2.47 27.57 11.81
C ILE A 51 1.65 27.14 13.04
N LEU A 52 1.62 27.92 14.13
CA LEU A 52 0.83 27.62 15.33
C LEU A 52 -0.68 27.87 15.13
N TYR A 53 -1.06 28.73 14.18
CA TYR A 53 -2.45 29.13 13.93
C TYR A 53 -2.99 28.61 12.59
N TYR A 54 -2.10 28.41 11.61
CA TYR A 54 -2.40 27.85 10.30
C TYR A 54 -1.41 26.72 10.01
N LEU A 55 -1.87 25.47 10.12
CA LEU A 55 -1.00 24.29 9.99
C LEU A 55 -0.35 24.17 8.59
N TYR A 56 -1.01 24.71 7.57
CA TYR A 56 -0.55 24.72 6.19
C TYR A 56 0.37 25.92 5.85
N TYR A 57 0.80 26.70 6.85
CA TYR A 57 1.66 27.86 6.66
C TYR A 57 2.98 27.54 5.94
N TYR A 58 3.48 26.30 6.05
CA TYR A 58 4.69 25.83 5.38
C TYR A 58 4.43 24.89 4.19
N ASN A 59 3.20 24.86 3.65
CA ASN A 59 2.89 24.09 2.44
C ASN A 59 3.61 24.62 1.19
N GLY A 60 4.02 25.89 1.19
CA GLY A 60 4.74 26.50 0.08
C GLY A 60 3.81 26.94 -1.05
N GLY A 61 4.39 27.04 -2.25
CA GLY A 61 3.66 27.38 -3.48
C GLY A 61 3.96 26.39 -4.59
N GLY A 62 3.13 26.44 -5.62
CA GLY A 62 3.23 25.66 -6.85
C GLY A 62 4.23 26.18 -7.89
N VAL A 63 4.37 25.39 -8.95
CA VAL A 63 5.07 25.77 -10.18
C VAL A 63 4.32 25.21 -11.40
N ALA A 64 4.23 25.99 -12.47
CA ALA A 64 3.69 25.54 -13.75
C ALA A 64 4.74 25.67 -14.85
N THR A 65 4.81 24.66 -15.73
CA THR A 65 5.61 24.70 -16.96
C THR A 65 4.69 24.66 -18.18
N GLY A 66 5.02 25.43 -19.22
CA GLY A 66 4.23 25.49 -20.45
C GLY A 66 4.73 26.57 -21.41
N ASP A 67 4.57 26.34 -22.71
CA ASP A 67 4.98 27.26 -23.78
C ASP A 67 3.92 28.36 -23.96
N ILE A 68 4.13 29.52 -23.33
CA ILE A 68 3.11 30.59 -23.28
C ILE A 68 3.12 31.48 -24.53
N ASN A 69 4.16 31.40 -25.37
CA ASN A 69 4.30 32.24 -26.57
C ASN A 69 4.31 31.43 -27.88
N ASN A 70 4.13 30.11 -27.79
CA ASN A 70 4.15 29.15 -28.89
C ASN A 70 5.46 29.14 -29.70
N ASP A 71 6.61 29.37 -29.04
CA ASP A 71 7.94 29.33 -29.67
C ASP A 71 8.64 27.96 -29.62
N GLY A 72 8.01 26.99 -28.95
CA GLY A 72 8.47 25.63 -28.79
C GLY A 72 9.25 25.39 -27.49
N LEU A 73 9.57 26.41 -26.70
CA LEU A 73 10.29 26.29 -25.43
C LEU A 73 9.32 26.41 -24.25
N PRO A 74 9.30 25.45 -23.31
CA PRO A 74 8.46 25.59 -22.12
C PRO A 74 8.98 26.71 -21.21
N ASP A 75 8.07 27.59 -20.78
CA ASP A 75 8.28 28.67 -19.83
C ASP A 75 7.93 28.23 -18.40
N ILE A 76 8.27 29.03 -17.39
CA ILE A 76 8.11 28.67 -15.97
C ILE A 76 7.36 29.76 -15.22
N TYR A 77 6.31 29.41 -14.48
CA TYR A 77 5.62 30.29 -13.54
C TYR A 77 5.67 29.76 -12.11
N PHE A 78 6.04 30.61 -11.16
CA PHE A 78 6.04 30.30 -9.73
C PHE A 78 5.00 31.13 -8.97
N THR A 79 4.29 30.51 -8.05
CA THR A 79 3.47 31.21 -7.05
C THR A 79 4.25 31.47 -5.76
N ALA A 80 3.87 32.53 -5.06
CA ALA A 80 4.47 32.91 -3.78
C ALA A 80 3.40 33.13 -2.69
N ASN A 81 3.76 32.80 -1.46
CA ASN A 81 2.90 32.97 -0.29
C ASN A 81 2.95 34.41 0.27
N ASN A 82 3.02 35.40 -0.64
CA ASN A 82 3.00 36.81 -0.33
C ASN A 82 2.47 37.61 -1.53
N LYS A 83 1.79 38.72 -1.24
CA LYS A 83 1.22 39.61 -2.25
C LYS A 83 2.26 40.08 -3.28
N GLY A 84 1.92 39.94 -4.57
CA GLY A 84 2.75 40.41 -5.68
C GLY A 84 4.06 39.65 -5.86
N GLY A 85 4.20 38.47 -5.24
CA GLY A 85 5.43 37.68 -5.24
C GLY A 85 5.54 36.66 -6.37
N ASN A 86 4.47 36.40 -7.13
CA ASN A 86 4.49 35.41 -8.21
C ASN A 86 5.43 35.87 -9.34
N LYS A 87 6.01 34.91 -10.07
CA LYS A 87 6.96 35.22 -11.16
C LYS A 87 6.77 34.35 -12.39
N LEU A 88 6.89 34.98 -13.56
CA LEU A 88 6.90 34.35 -14.88
C LEU A 88 8.27 34.53 -15.54
N PHE A 89 8.86 33.42 -15.95
CA PHE A 89 10.17 33.34 -16.59
C PHE A 89 10.01 32.80 -18.01
N LEU A 90 10.31 33.66 -18.99
CA LEU A 90 10.33 33.30 -20.39
C LEU A 90 11.62 32.54 -20.73
N ASN A 91 11.51 31.36 -21.31
CA ASN A 91 12.63 30.55 -21.75
C ASN A 91 13.26 31.15 -23.01
N LYS A 92 14.58 31.33 -22.99
CA LYS A 92 15.38 31.89 -24.10
C LYS A 92 16.22 30.81 -24.79
N GLY A 93 16.03 29.55 -24.41
CA GLY A 93 16.78 28.38 -24.84
C GLY A 93 18.07 28.18 -24.06
N ASN A 94 18.62 26.96 -24.12
CA ASN A 94 19.81 26.54 -23.38
C ASN A 94 19.67 26.76 -21.85
N LEU A 95 18.48 26.52 -21.31
CA LEU A 95 18.14 26.69 -19.88
C LEU A 95 18.41 28.11 -19.35
N LYS A 96 18.32 29.13 -20.21
CA LYS A 96 18.41 30.54 -19.84
C LYS A 96 17.04 31.18 -19.87
N PHE A 97 16.69 31.92 -18.82
CA PHE A 97 15.37 32.50 -18.69
C PHE A 97 15.42 34.02 -18.53
N GLU A 98 14.30 34.67 -18.80
CA GLU A 98 14.08 36.11 -18.66
C GLU A 98 12.85 36.35 -17.77
N ASP A 99 13.02 37.07 -16.66
CA ASP A 99 11.89 37.47 -15.81
C ASP A 99 11.04 38.52 -16.54
N ILE A 100 9.88 38.10 -17.03
CA ILE A 100 8.93 38.95 -17.77
C ILE A 100 7.72 39.33 -16.91
N THR A 101 7.73 39.03 -15.60
CA THR A 101 6.58 39.16 -14.70
C THR A 101 5.91 40.54 -14.79
N ALA A 102 6.71 41.61 -14.74
CA ALA A 102 6.21 42.99 -14.75
C ALA A 102 5.67 43.42 -16.12
N SER A 103 6.33 43.01 -17.21
CA SER A 103 5.87 43.30 -18.58
C SER A 103 4.62 42.49 -18.95
N ALA A 104 4.53 41.25 -18.46
CA ALA A 104 3.41 40.35 -18.67
C ALA A 104 2.18 40.76 -17.84
N GLY A 105 2.38 41.27 -16.62
CA GLY A 105 1.28 41.71 -15.74
C GLY A 105 0.75 40.63 -14.81
N VAL A 106 1.58 39.66 -14.42
CA VAL A 106 1.16 38.39 -13.77
C VAL A 106 1.70 38.21 -12.35
N ALA A 107 2.06 39.30 -11.66
CA ALA A 107 2.63 39.23 -10.31
C ALA A 107 1.64 38.77 -9.22
N GLY A 108 0.34 38.78 -9.52
CA GLY A 108 -0.74 38.46 -8.58
C GLY A 108 -1.09 39.60 -7.63
N THR A 109 -2.34 39.63 -7.18
CA THR A 109 -2.87 40.64 -6.23
C THR A 109 -3.40 40.05 -4.93
N SER A 110 -3.63 38.73 -4.89
CA SER A 110 -4.00 38.00 -3.68
C SER A 110 -2.88 38.03 -2.65
N ASP A 111 -3.24 38.09 -1.36
CA ASP A 111 -2.26 38.20 -0.27
C ASP A 111 -1.45 36.89 -0.11
N TRP A 112 -2.05 35.74 -0.43
CA TRP A 112 -1.43 34.41 -0.36
C TRP A 112 -1.82 33.54 -1.55
N CYS A 113 -0.88 33.30 -2.48
CA CYS A 113 -1.08 32.39 -3.61
C CYS A 113 -0.58 30.99 -3.25
N SER A 114 -1.27 29.94 -3.71
CA SER A 114 -0.98 28.53 -3.43
C SER A 114 -0.61 27.81 -4.74
N GLY A 115 -1.54 27.07 -5.35
CA GLY A 115 -1.31 26.34 -6.61
C GLY A 115 -1.43 27.17 -7.88
N VAL A 116 -0.92 26.61 -8.98
CA VAL A 116 -1.04 27.18 -10.32
C VAL A 116 -1.28 26.08 -11.35
N THR A 117 -2.09 26.39 -12.35
CA THR A 117 -2.27 25.59 -13.56
C THR A 117 -2.19 26.49 -14.79
N MET A 118 -1.39 26.07 -15.79
CA MET A 118 -1.41 26.66 -17.13
C MET A 118 -2.34 25.83 -18.03
N ALA A 119 -3.35 26.45 -18.63
CA ALA A 119 -4.27 25.81 -19.58
C ALA A 119 -4.83 26.86 -20.54
N ASP A 120 -5.21 26.47 -21.76
CA ASP A 120 -5.97 27.35 -22.67
C ASP A 120 -7.45 27.38 -22.23
N VAL A 121 -7.77 28.26 -21.28
CA VAL A 121 -9.08 28.28 -20.61
C VAL A 121 -10.18 28.81 -21.54
N ASN A 122 -9.81 29.68 -22.47
CA ASN A 122 -10.76 30.37 -23.34
C ASN A 122 -10.83 29.76 -24.77
N GLY A 123 -9.95 28.82 -25.11
CA GLY A 123 -9.90 28.11 -26.38
C GLY A 123 -9.28 28.90 -27.54
N ASP A 124 -8.41 29.88 -27.28
CA ASP A 124 -7.82 30.75 -28.32
C ASP A 124 -6.45 30.27 -28.84
N GLY A 125 -5.93 29.18 -28.27
CA GLY A 125 -4.66 28.55 -28.64
C GLY A 125 -3.45 29.08 -27.89
N PHE A 126 -3.63 29.91 -26.86
CA PHE A 126 -2.57 30.36 -25.96
C PHE A 126 -2.80 29.86 -24.54
N LEU A 127 -1.72 29.48 -23.85
CA LEU A 127 -1.82 29.11 -22.44
C LEU A 127 -2.14 30.33 -21.58
N ASP A 128 -3.23 30.24 -20.82
CA ASP A 128 -3.59 31.13 -19.72
C ASP A 128 -2.97 30.63 -18.41
N ILE A 129 -2.92 31.49 -17.39
CA ILE A 129 -2.40 31.13 -16.06
C ILE A 129 -3.51 31.30 -15.03
N TYR A 130 -3.89 30.21 -14.37
CA TYR A 130 -4.85 30.22 -13.27
C TYR A 130 -4.15 29.99 -11.93
N VAL A 131 -4.26 30.96 -11.03
CA VAL A 131 -3.58 30.97 -9.73
C VAL A 131 -4.60 30.80 -8.61
N ALA A 132 -4.39 29.78 -7.78
CA ALA A 132 -5.17 29.54 -6.56
C ALA A 132 -4.72 30.47 -5.43
N ALA A 133 -5.67 30.85 -4.56
CA ALA A 133 -5.41 31.73 -3.44
C ALA A 133 -6.15 31.32 -2.16
N ILE A 134 -5.52 31.62 -1.02
CA ILE A 134 -6.13 31.52 0.30
C ILE A 134 -6.67 32.90 0.71
N SER A 135 -7.93 32.96 1.13
CA SER A 135 -8.64 34.20 1.42
C SER A 135 -9.75 33.99 2.46
N LYS A 136 -10.32 35.09 2.97
CA LYS A 136 -11.42 35.14 3.97
C LYS A 136 -11.09 34.54 5.35
N THR A 137 -9.87 34.09 5.57
CA THR A 137 -9.35 33.60 6.85
C THR A 137 -7.98 34.19 7.14
N TYR A 138 -7.52 34.15 8.39
CA TYR A 138 -6.18 34.62 8.82
C TYR A 138 -5.82 36.08 8.46
N ASN A 139 -6.83 36.92 8.19
CA ASN A 139 -6.68 38.29 7.70
C ASN A 139 -6.05 38.39 6.29
N LEU A 140 -6.17 37.32 5.49
CA LEU A 140 -5.78 37.27 4.07
C LEU A 140 -6.96 37.71 3.18
N ASN A 141 -6.67 38.54 2.19
CA ASN A 141 -7.64 39.00 1.19
C ASN A 141 -7.19 38.60 -0.22
N GLY A 142 -8.16 38.35 -1.09
CA GLY A 142 -7.88 37.86 -2.44
C GLY A 142 -8.97 36.93 -2.96
N HIS A 143 -8.70 36.38 -4.13
CA HIS A 143 -9.48 35.39 -4.85
C HIS A 143 -8.55 34.63 -5.80
N ASN A 144 -9.01 33.52 -6.37
CA ASN A 144 -8.30 32.86 -7.45
C ASN A 144 -8.24 33.81 -8.67
N GLU A 145 -7.10 33.85 -9.37
CA GLU A 145 -6.83 34.81 -10.44
C GLU A 145 -6.67 34.08 -11.78
N LEU A 146 -7.32 34.57 -12.83
CA LEU A 146 -7.23 34.04 -14.20
C LEU A 146 -6.54 35.08 -15.07
N PHE A 147 -5.28 34.85 -15.40
CA PHE A 147 -4.51 35.70 -16.30
C PHE A 147 -4.67 35.19 -17.73
N LEU A 148 -5.49 35.89 -18.53
CA LEU A 148 -5.70 35.55 -19.94
C LEU A 148 -4.57 36.06 -20.82
N ASN A 149 -4.00 35.21 -21.65
CA ASN A 149 -2.90 35.51 -22.55
C ASN A 149 -3.41 36.13 -23.86
N ASP A 150 -2.86 37.27 -24.27
CA ASP A 150 -3.27 37.91 -25.53
C ASP A 150 -2.45 37.49 -26.76
N GLY A 151 -1.54 36.53 -26.58
CA GLY A 151 -0.61 36.03 -27.60
C GLY A 151 0.51 37.01 -27.96
N LYS A 152 0.65 38.12 -27.25
CA LYS A 152 1.67 39.16 -27.47
C LYS A 152 2.57 39.37 -26.26
N GLY A 153 2.54 38.44 -25.31
CA GLY A 153 3.32 38.50 -24.07
C GLY A 153 2.71 39.41 -23.01
N HIS A 154 1.42 39.72 -23.10
CA HIS A 154 0.67 40.43 -22.07
C HIS A 154 -0.51 39.60 -21.58
N PHE A 155 -0.77 39.67 -20.27
CA PHE A 155 -1.86 38.96 -19.63
C PHE A 155 -2.82 39.92 -18.93
N THR A 156 -4.11 39.57 -18.94
CA THR A 156 -5.15 40.32 -18.24
C THR A 156 -5.86 39.45 -17.20
N GLU A 157 -5.77 39.83 -15.93
CA GLU A 157 -6.57 39.22 -14.86
C GLU A 157 -8.07 39.38 -15.19
N SER A 158 -8.79 38.27 -15.28
CA SER A 158 -10.16 38.19 -15.78
C SER A 158 -11.05 37.21 -14.98
N ALA A 159 -10.64 36.71 -13.82
CA ALA A 159 -11.38 35.68 -13.08
C ALA A 159 -12.83 36.06 -12.84
N ALA A 160 -13.09 37.28 -12.36
CA ALA A 160 -14.44 37.76 -12.08
C ALA A 160 -15.33 37.86 -13.34
N LYS A 161 -14.72 38.17 -14.50
CA LYS A 161 -15.45 38.21 -15.78
C LYS A 161 -15.91 36.81 -16.18
N TYR A 162 -15.11 35.79 -15.89
CA TYR A 162 -15.37 34.40 -16.24
C TYR A 162 -16.08 33.62 -15.12
N GLY A 163 -16.30 34.22 -13.95
CA GLY A 163 -16.94 33.55 -12.80
C GLY A 163 -16.01 32.57 -12.06
N LEU A 164 -14.70 32.75 -12.20
CA LEU A 164 -13.66 31.94 -11.57
C LEU A 164 -12.94 32.68 -10.41
N ASP A 165 -13.48 33.82 -9.95
CA ASP A 165 -12.95 34.59 -8.82
C ASP A 165 -13.34 33.98 -7.45
N PHE A 166 -13.26 32.65 -7.33
CA PHE A 166 -13.57 31.98 -6.07
C PHE A 166 -12.65 32.51 -4.96
N SER A 167 -13.25 32.84 -3.83
CA SER A 167 -12.56 33.42 -2.68
C SER A 167 -12.81 32.53 -1.46
N GLY A 168 -11.83 31.70 -1.13
CA GLY A 168 -11.90 30.67 -0.10
C GLY A 168 -10.51 30.13 0.20
N MET A 169 -10.38 28.84 0.49
CA MET A 169 -9.11 28.20 0.84
C MET A 169 -8.61 27.28 -0.29
N THR A 170 -8.42 27.81 -1.51
CA THR A 170 -8.04 26.98 -2.66
C THR A 170 -6.60 26.53 -2.57
N CYS A 171 -6.38 25.22 -2.67
CA CYS A 171 -5.06 24.62 -2.76
C CYS A 171 -4.59 24.55 -4.22
N GLN A 172 -5.40 23.94 -5.10
CA GLN A 172 -5.07 23.72 -6.51
C GLN A 172 -6.33 23.66 -7.38
N THR A 173 -6.19 23.78 -8.70
CA THR A 173 -7.30 23.63 -9.66
C THR A 173 -6.88 22.80 -10.87
N ALA A 174 -7.73 21.88 -11.32
CA ALA A 174 -7.53 21.08 -12.52
C ALA A 174 -8.52 21.49 -13.62
N PHE A 175 -8.04 21.63 -14.86
CA PHE A 175 -8.87 21.90 -16.04
C PHE A 175 -8.96 20.64 -16.92
N PHE A 176 -10.18 20.24 -17.27
CA PHE A 176 -10.48 19.06 -18.09
C PHE A 176 -11.92 19.13 -18.62
N ASP A 177 -12.22 18.39 -19.68
CA ASP A 177 -13.56 18.30 -20.29
C ASP A 177 -14.32 17.13 -19.64
N TYR A 178 -15.12 17.38 -18.59
CA TYR A 178 -15.73 16.27 -17.81
C TYR A 178 -17.03 15.75 -18.42
N ASP A 179 -17.69 16.54 -19.28
CA ASP A 179 -18.94 16.19 -19.94
C ASP A 179 -18.80 15.93 -21.46
N HIS A 180 -17.57 15.97 -21.98
CA HIS A 180 -17.15 15.68 -23.37
C HIS A 180 -17.84 16.59 -24.39
N ASP A 181 -18.04 17.87 -24.06
CA ASP A 181 -18.67 18.85 -24.93
C ASP A 181 -17.67 19.69 -25.75
N GLY A 182 -16.37 19.49 -25.50
CA GLY A 182 -15.27 20.06 -26.28
C GLY A 182 -14.69 21.36 -25.74
N ASP A 183 -15.12 21.82 -24.55
CA ASP A 183 -14.45 22.87 -23.79
C ASP A 183 -13.91 22.38 -22.44
N LEU A 184 -13.01 23.16 -21.82
CA LEU A 184 -12.37 22.77 -20.56
C LEU A 184 -13.16 23.34 -19.38
N ASP A 185 -13.69 22.46 -18.55
CA ASP A 185 -14.26 22.73 -17.24
C ASP A 185 -13.16 22.83 -16.18
N CYS A 186 -13.52 23.12 -14.92
CA CYS A 186 -12.53 23.09 -13.84
C CYS A 186 -13.03 22.56 -12.51
N TYR A 187 -12.17 21.81 -11.83
CA TYR A 187 -12.34 21.38 -10.44
C TYR A 187 -11.41 22.18 -9.53
N ILE A 188 -11.98 22.85 -8.52
CA ILE A 188 -11.27 23.65 -7.52
C ILE A 188 -11.18 22.84 -6.22
N LEU A 189 -9.96 22.43 -5.87
CA LEU A 189 -9.64 21.73 -4.63
C LEU A 189 -9.42 22.74 -3.50
N ASN A 190 -10.09 22.55 -2.36
CA ASN A 190 -9.98 23.45 -1.21
C ASN A 190 -9.50 22.76 0.06
N GLU A 191 -8.67 23.47 0.82
CA GLU A 191 -8.28 23.12 2.18
C GLU A 191 -9.43 23.39 3.18
N SER A 192 -9.31 22.85 4.39
CA SER A 192 -10.22 23.16 5.50
C SER A 192 -9.69 24.29 6.39
N LYS A 193 -10.62 25.09 6.90
CA LYS A 193 -10.37 26.07 7.97
C LYS A 193 -10.15 25.45 9.36
N GLN A 194 -10.51 24.17 9.55
CA GLN A 194 -10.36 23.44 10.81
C GLN A 194 -9.88 22.00 10.54
N PRO A 195 -8.64 21.83 10.08
CA PRO A 195 -8.10 20.52 9.68
C PRO A 195 -8.09 19.47 10.81
N HIS A 196 -8.16 19.92 12.07
CA HIS A 196 -8.17 19.10 13.28
C HIS A 196 -9.51 19.17 14.04
N ALA A 197 -10.60 19.55 13.38
CA ALA A 197 -11.93 19.43 13.98
C ALA A 197 -12.15 17.99 14.46
N ASN A 198 -12.90 17.80 15.54
CA ASN A 198 -13.15 16.48 16.10
C ASN A 198 -13.60 15.49 15.02
N ILE A 199 -13.24 14.22 15.16
CA ILE A 199 -13.79 13.11 14.38
C ILE A 199 -15.32 13.14 14.58
N VAL A 200 -16.03 13.47 13.50
CA VAL A 200 -17.49 13.62 13.48
C VAL A 200 -18.11 12.68 12.45
N ASP A 201 -19.42 12.47 12.56
CA ASP A 201 -20.16 11.66 11.61
C ASP A 201 -19.96 12.13 10.15
N THR A 202 -19.61 11.19 9.28
CA THR A 202 -19.30 11.43 7.86
C THR A 202 -20.48 11.92 7.02
N SER A 203 -21.73 11.83 7.50
CA SER A 203 -22.88 12.48 6.83
C SER A 203 -22.73 14.01 6.72
N ASN A 204 -21.83 14.61 7.50
CA ASN A 204 -21.45 16.01 7.40
C ASN A 204 -20.71 16.36 6.09
N ARG A 205 -20.27 15.39 5.27
CA ARG A 205 -19.72 15.62 3.92
C ARG A 205 -20.71 16.32 2.97
N HIS A 206 -22.01 16.20 3.24
CA HIS A 206 -23.06 16.88 2.47
C HIS A 206 -23.35 18.32 2.94
N LYS A 207 -22.71 18.80 4.02
CA LYS A 207 -22.89 20.17 4.50
C LYS A 207 -21.99 21.11 3.71
N ILE A 208 -22.60 22.01 2.96
CA ILE A 208 -21.88 23.00 2.17
C ILE A 208 -21.21 24.04 3.10
N ASP A 209 -19.92 24.28 2.89
CA ASP A 209 -19.17 25.39 3.47
C ASP A 209 -18.85 26.41 2.36
N SER A 210 -19.00 27.70 2.62
CA SER A 210 -18.81 28.74 1.58
C SER A 210 -17.36 29.14 1.30
N ILE A 211 -16.41 28.71 2.16
CA ILE A 211 -14.99 29.06 2.04
C ILE A 211 -14.09 27.82 1.88
N SER A 212 -14.52 26.67 2.37
CA SER A 212 -13.86 25.36 2.22
C SER A 212 -14.70 24.39 1.39
N GLY A 213 -14.16 23.18 1.19
CA GLY A 213 -14.79 22.12 0.41
C GLY A 213 -14.68 22.36 -1.09
N ASP A 214 -14.69 21.29 -1.87
CA ASP A 214 -14.30 21.35 -3.27
C ASP A 214 -15.40 21.93 -4.16
N ARG A 215 -15.06 22.28 -5.41
CA ARG A 215 -16.01 22.79 -6.39
C ARG A 215 -15.77 22.20 -7.77
N LEU A 216 -16.84 21.95 -8.51
CA LEU A 216 -16.80 21.69 -9.95
C LEU A 216 -17.55 22.81 -10.69
N TYR A 217 -16.90 23.40 -11.67
CA TYR A 217 -17.46 24.45 -12.52
C TYR A 217 -17.52 23.97 -13.96
N ARG A 218 -18.71 24.02 -14.55
CA ARG A 218 -18.87 23.79 -15.99
C ARG A 218 -18.54 25.07 -16.77
N ASN A 219 -17.86 24.94 -17.88
CA ASN A 219 -17.57 26.02 -18.80
C ASN A 219 -18.80 26.29 -19.70
N ASP A 220 -19.51 27.39 -19.44
CA ASP A 220 -20.66 27.80 -20.26
C ASP A 220 -20.26 28.97 -21.19
N MET A 221 -19.02 29.03 -21.68
CA MET A 221 -18.55 30.13 -22.55
C MET A 221 -19.31 30.21 -23.88
N ASN A 222 -19.88 29.08 -24.32
CA ASN A 222 -20.74 28.99 -25.50
C ASN A 222 -22.20 29.45 -25.25
N GLN A 223 -22.57 29.76 -24.00
CA GLN A 223 -23.91 30.23 -23.62
C GLN A 223 -24.00 31.77 -23.59
N PRO A 224 -25.22 32.37 -23.63
CA PRO A 224 -25.39 33.82 -23.60
C PRO A 224 -24.77 34.54 -22.38
N ALA A 225 -24.60 33.81 -21.27
CA ALA A 225 -23.96 34.33 -20.06
C ALA A 225 -22.42 34.35 -20.14
N ALA A 226 -21.82 33.54 -21.03
CA ALA A 226 -20.40 33.40 -21.30
C ALA A 226 -19.52 33.41 -20.04
N LYS A 227 -19.67 32.39 -19.18
CA LYS A 227 -18.96 32.25 -17.90
C LYS A 227 -18.88 30.79 -17.46
N PHE A 228 -18.08 30.50 -16.44
CA PHE A 228 -18.10 29.26 -15.69
C PHE A 228 -19.26 29.26 -14.66
N THR A 229 -19.88 28.09 -14.48
CA THR A 229 -21.02 27.88 -13.56
C THR A 229 -20.70 26.78 -12.57
N ASP A 230 -20.78 27.09 -11.26
CA ASP A 230 -20.67 26.08 -10.20
C ASP A 230 -21.82 25.05 -10.30
N VAL A 231 -21.46 23.81 -10.61
CA VAL A 231 -22.37 22.66 -10.75
C VAL A 231 -22.15 21.62 -9.65
N SER A 232 -21.31 21.89 -8.65
CA SER A 232 -20.85 20.92 -7.65
C SER A 232 -21.98 20.09 -7.03
N VAL A 233 -23.05 20.74 -6.57
CA VAL A 233 -24.21 20.06 -5.95
C VAL A 233 -24.96 19.20 -6.96
N ALA A 234 -25.15 19.68 -8.18
CA ALA A 234 -25.86 18.95 -9.23
C ALA A 234 -25.04 17.75 -9.72
N SER A 235 -23.70 17.87 -9.70
CA SER A 235 -22.76 16.84 -10.14
C SER A 235 -22.34 15.88 -9.02
N GLY A 236 -22.77 16.09 -7.76
CA GLY A 236 -22.49 15.17 -6.66
C GLY A 236 -21.15 15.37 -5.92
N ILE A 237 -20.48 16.51 -6.12
CA ILE A 237 -19.19 16.82 -5.49
C ILE A 237 -19.40 17.34 -4.05
N TYR A 238 -18.62 16.81 -3.11
CA TYR A 238 -18.68 17.27 -1.72
C TYR A 238 -18.09 18.68 -1.55
N GLN A 239 -18.89 19.56 -0.94
CA GLN A 239 -18.54 20.96 -0.68
C GLN A 239 -18.32 21.24 0.82
N SER A 240 -17.96 20.22 1.59
CA SER A 240 -17.86 20.30 3.04
C SER A 240 -16.48 20.71 3.54
N ASN A 241 -16.46 21.34 4.71
CA ASN A 241 -15.22 21.67 5.42
C ASN A 241 -14.52 20.44 6.02
N LEU A 242 -15.08 19.24 5.87
CA LEU A 242 -14.38 18.00 6.22
C LEU A 242 -13.34 17.61 5.17
N GLY A 243 -13.46 18.09 3.91
CA GLY A 243 -12.40 17.93 2.92
C GLY A 243 -11.14 18.71 3.30
N TYR A 244 -10.01 18.02 3.36
CA TYR A 244 -8.68 18.55 3.68
C TYR A 244 -7.80 18.49 2.43
N GLY A 245 -8.33 19.02 1.32
CA GLY A 245 -7.81 18.78 -0.02
C GLY A 245 -6.39 19.31 -0.23
N LEU A 246 -5.44 18.40 -0.46
CA LEU A 246 -4.04 18.72 -0.79
C LEU A 246 -3.55 18.11 -2.10
N GLY A 247 -4.20 17.06 -2.60
CA GLY A 247 -3.89 16.42 -3.88
C GLY A 247 -5.11 16.30 -4.78
N ILE A 248 -4.93 16.52 -6.09
CA ILE A 248 -5.94 16.29 -7.11
C ILE A 248 -5.30 15.67 -8.35
N SER A 249 -5.87 14.55 -8.79
CA SER A 249 -5.54 13.91 -10.06
C SER A 249 -6.83 13.62 -10.81
N VAL A 250 -6.82 13.85 -12.11
CA VAL A 250 -7.92 13.56 -13.03
C VAL A 250 -7.40 12.56 -14.05
N ALA A 251 -8.12 11.45 -14.27
CA ALA A 251 -7.69 10.41 -15.19
C ALA A 251 -8.83 9.42 -15.49
N ASP A 252 -8.75 8.71 -16.61
CA ASP A 252 -9.64 7.58 -16.94
C ASP A 252 -9.18 6.32 -16.19
N ILE A 253 -9.40 6.30 -14.87
CA ILE A 253 -8.85 5.28 -13.95
C ILE A 253 -9.50 3.92 -14.20
N ASN A 254 -10.78 3.92 -14.60
CA ASN A 254 -11.55 2.71 -14.85
C ASN A 254 -11.50 2.20 -16.31
N ASN A 255 -10.80 2.92 -17.21
CA ASN A 255 -10.69 2.61 -18.64
C ASN A 255 -12.06 2.54 -19.37
N ASP A 256 -13.02 3.39 -19.00
CA ASP A 256 -14.34 3.48 -19.65
C ASP A 256 -14.45 4.60 -20.69
N GLY A 257 -13.40 5.40 -20.83
CA GLY A 257 -13.31 6.52 -21.75
C GLY A 257 -13.54 7.88 -21.12
N TRP A 258 -14.00 7.95 -19.87
CA TRP A 258 -14.32 9.18 -19.14
C TRP A 258 -13.38 9.41 -17.98
N GLU A 259 -13.08 10.68 -17.73
CA GLU A 259 -12.18 11.09 -16.68
C GLU A 259 -12.86 11.04 -15.30
N ASP A 260 -12.29 10.24 -14.41
CA ASP A 260 -12.57 10.18 -12.97
C ASP A 260 -11.69 11.18 -12.20
N ILE A 261 -12.04 11.43 -10.94
CA ILE A 261 -11.30 12.36 -10.06
C ILE A 261 -10.87 11.66 -8.78
N TYR A 262 -9.57 11.73 -8.45
CA TYR A 262 -9.02 11.28 -7.18
C TYR A 262 -8.54 12.47 -6.33
N ILE A 263 -9.05 12.56 -5.10
CA ILE A 263 -8.76 13.64 -4.15
C ILE A 263 -8.01 13.08 -2.94
N GLY A 264 -6.83 13.65 -2.66
CA GLY A 264 -6.06 13.40 -1.44
C GLY A 264 -6.48 14.34 -0.32
N ASN A 265 -6.93 13.78 0.81
CA ASN A 265 -7.30 14.53 2.01
C ASN A 265 -6.33 14.26 3.16
N ASP A 266 -5.82 15.32 3.76
CA ASP A 266 -4.96 15.25 4.94
C ASP A 266 -5.70 14.71 6.20
N PHE A 267 -4.97 14.31 7.24
CA PHE A 267 -5.47 13.88 8.55
C PHE A 267 -6.37 12.64 8.64
N HIS A 268 -7.69 12.82 8.79
CA HIS A 268 -8.62 11.74 9.17
C HIS A 268 -9.82 11.65 8.24
N GLU A 269 -9.95 12.59 7.30
CA GLU A 269 -10.92 12.45 6.22
C GLU A 269 -10.40 11.44 5.22
N ASN A 270 -11.31 10.69 4.59
CA ASN A 270 -10.94 9.73 3.57
C ASN A 270 -10.49 10.47 2.31
N ASP A 271 -9.61 9.87 1.53
CA ASP A 271 -9.47 10.26 0.13
C ASP A 271 -10.79 9.99 -0.61
N TYR A 272 -11.08 10.77 -1.65
CA TYR A 272 -12.29 10.61 -2.47
C TYR A 272 -11.94 10.10 -3.85
N TYR A 273 -12.73 9.13 -4.34
CA TYR A 273 -12.66 8.66 -5.72
C TYR A 273 -14.01 8.87 -6.38
N TYR A 274 -14.12 9.89 -7.21
CA TYR A 274 -15.33 10.25 -7.93
C TYR A 274 -15.33 9.60 -9.31
N ILE A 275 -16.22 8.62 -9.50
CA ILE A 275 -16.42 7.96 -10.79
C ILE A 275 -17.37 8.78 -11.64
N ASN A 276 -17.01 9.08 -12.89
CA ASN A 276 -17.86 9.82 -13.81
C ASN A 276 -19.03 8.94 -14.30
N ASN A 277 -20.27 9.44 -14.15
CA ASN A 277 -21.48 8.70 -14.56
C ASN A 277 -21.90 8.94 -16.03
N HIS A 278 -21.07 9.63 -16.82
CA HIS A 278 -21.27 9.94 -18.26
C HIS A 278 -22.51 10.79 -18.55
N ASN A 279 -22.96 11.54 -17.55
CA ASN A 279 -24.19 12.35 -17.64
C ASN A 279 -24.08 13.70 -16.92
N GLY A 280 -22.84 14.14 -16.69
CA GLY A 280 -22.52 15.38 -15.97
C GLY A 280 -22.54 15.24 -14.44
N THR A 281 -22.59 14.02 -13.91
CA THR A 281 -22.54 13.74 -12.46
C THR A 281 -21.47 12.71 -12.10
N PHE A 282 -21.09 12.69 -10.84
CA PHE A 282 -20.10 11.78 -10.27
C PHE A 282 -20.67 10.98 -9.10
N THR A 283 -20.10 9.80 -8.87
CA THR A 283 -20.37 8.98 -7.68
C THR A 283 -19.09 8.82 -6.87
N GLU A 284 -19.05 9.36 -5.64
CA GLU A 284 -17.96 9.07 -4.70
C GLU A 284 -18.01 7.59 -4.30
N SER A 285 -16.93 6.86 -4.58
CA SER A 285 -16.88 5.40 -4.54
C SER A 285 -15.63 4.85 -3.83
N GLY A 286 -14.87 5.68 -3.10
CA GLY A 286 -13.59 5.28 -2.49
C GLY A 286 -13.68 3.97 -1.70
N ALA A 287 -14.66 3.84 -0.81
CA ALA A 287 -14.87 2.66 0.03
C ALA A 287 -15.20 1.36 -0.70
N LYS A 288 -15.64 1.44 -1.96
CA LYS A 288 -15.90 0.25 -2.77
C LYS A 288 -14.63 -0.25 -3.46
N HIS A 289 -13.64 0.62 -3.70
CA HIS A 289 -12.51 0.34 -4.59
C HIS A 289 -11.16 0.23 -3.85
N PHE A 290 -10.99 0.91 -2.70
CA PHE A 290 -9.75 0.94 -1.92
C PHE A 290 -9.95 0.34 -0.52
N ASN A 291 -9.00 -0.50 -0.09
CA ASN A 291 -9.05 -1.13 1.23
C ASN A 291 -8.59 -0.20 2.37
N HIS A 292 -7.59 0.65 2.10
CA HIS A 292 -7.14 1.70 3.00
C HIS A 292 -6.43 2.83 2.25
N TYR A 293 -6.22 3.96 2.92
CA TYR A 293 -5.51 5.13 2.39
C TYR A 293 -4.28 5.51 3.21
N SER A 294 -3.51 6.47 2.66
CA SER A 294 -2.62 7.27 3.47
C SER A 294 -3.44 8.07 4.51
N ARG A 295 -2.82 8.36 5.66
CA ARG A 295 -3.44 9.17 6.70
C ARG A 295 -3.27 10.66 6.41
N PHE A 296 -2.09 11.04 5.93
CA PHE A 296 -1.75 12.43 5.67
C PHE A 296 -1.56 12.61 4.17
N SER A 297 -2.59 12.30 3.38
CA SER A 297 -2.53 12.40 1.93
C SER A 297 -2.27 13.85 1.51
N MET A 298 -1.07 14.10 0.97
CA MET A 298 -0.67 15.38 0.40
C MET A 298 -0.83 15.35 -1.12
N GLY A 299 0.22 15.64 -1.90
CA GLY A 299 0.15 15.54 -3.35
C GLY A 299 -0.11 14.12 -3.83
N ASN A 300 -0.68 14.02 -5.04
CA ASN A 300 -0.99 12.76 -5.68
C ASN A 300 -0.70 12.81 -7.18
N ASP A 301 -0.61 11.63 -7.78
CA ASP A 301 -0.40 11.49 -9.21
C ASP A 301 -0.94 10.14 -9.71
N VAL A 302 -1.25 10.06 -11.00
CA VAL A 302 -1.86 8.89 -11.64
C VAL A 302 -1.13 8.54 -12.93
N ALA A 303 -0.62 7.31 -13.02
CA ALA A 303 0.07 6.80 -14.21
C ALA A 303 0.06 5.27 -14.25
N ASP A 304 0.18 4.70 -15.45
CA ASP A 304 0.49 3.27 -15.65
C ASP A 304 1.99 3.07 -15.46
N TYR A 305 2.42 2.85 -14.21
CA TYR A 305 3.85 2.81 -13.89
C TYR A 305 4.51 1.47 -14.27
N ASN A 306 3.71 0.41 -14.33
CA ASN A 306 4.17 -0.95 -14.61
C ASN A 306 3.94 -1.38 -16.08
N ASN A 307 3.38 -0.49 -16.91
CA ASN A 307 3.06 -0.68 -18.32
C ASN A 307 2.07 -1.84 -18.59
N ASP A 308 1.08 -2.04 -17.71
CA ASP A 308 0.01 -3.06 -17.87
C ASP A 308 -1.30 -2.50 -18.48
N GLY A 309 -1.33 -1.20 -18.76
CA GLY A 309 -2.48 -0.47 -19.32
C GLY A 309 -3.54 -0.09 -18.29
N GLN A 310 -3.30 -0.30 -17.00
CA GLN A 310 -4.15 0.16 -15.91
C GLN A 310 -3.48 1.35 -15.22
N LEU A 311 -4.24 2.42 -14.97
CA LEU A 311 -3.69 3.57 -14.26
C LEU A 311 -3.68 3.30 -12.76
N ASP A 312 -2.52 3.50 -12.14
CA ASP A 312 -2.28 3.37 -10.70
C ASP A 312 -2.27 4.75 -10.03
N VAL A 313 -2.52 4.79 -8.72
CA VAL A 313 -2.58 6.04 -7.95
C VAL A 313 -1.48 6.07 -6.90
N VAL A 314 -0.68 7.14 -6.87
CA VAL A 314 0.26 7.41 -5.77
C VAL A 314 -0.22 8.59 -4.93
N THR A 315 -0.11 8.47 -3.61
CA THR A 315 -0.31 9.55 -2.64
C THR A 315 0.88 9.59 -1.70
N VAL A 316 1.34 10.78 -1.34
CA VAL A 316 2.48 10.94 -0.42
C VAL A 316 2.05 11.44 0.96
N ASP A 317 2.80 11.04 1.98
CA ASP A 317 2.61 11.28 3.43
C ASP A 317 3.92 11.85 4.01
N MET A 318 4.03 11.91 5.34
CA MET A 318 5.19 12.44 6.07
C MET A 318 6.00 11.37 6.84
N LEU A 319 5.82 10.07 6.54
CA LEU A 319 6.57 9.00 7.21
C LEU A 319 8.09 9.12 6.95
N PRO A 320 8.93 9.32 8.00
CA PRO A 320 10.37 9.45 7.82
C PRO A 320 11.07 8.11 7.52
N SER A 321 12.05 8.14 6.62
CA SER A 321 12.93 6.99 6.34
C SER A 321 14.14 6.90 7.28
N GLU A 322 14.62 8.03 7.81
CA GLU A 322 15.75 8.05 8.74
C GLU A 322 15.33 7.56 10.14
N GLU A 323 16.00 6.51 10.63
CA GLU A 323 15.74 5.88 11.92
C GLU A 323 15.67 6.87 13.09
N LYS A 324 16.53 7.88 13.10
CA LYS A 324 16.54 8.89 14.17
C LYS A 324 15.27 9.73 14.17
N ILE A 325 14.77 10.11 13.00
CA ILE A 325 13.56 10.94 12.89
C ILE A 325 12.33 10.07 13.11
N LEU A 326 12.32 8.85 12.55
CA LEU A 326 11.25 7.87 12.74
C LEU A 326 10.96 7.60 14.23
N LYS A 327 11.99 7.56 15.09
CA LYS A 327 11.83 7.31 16.53
C LYS A 327 11.41 8.51 17.37
N THR A 328 11.33 9.70 16.78
CA THR A 328 10.72 10.89 17.43
C THR A 328 9.41 11.32 16.75
N TYR A 329 9.01 10.64 15.68
CA TYR A 329 7.83 10.93 14.89
C TYR A 329 6.57 10.39 15.57
N GLY A 330 5.60 11.28 15.82
CA GLY A 330 4.36 10.95 16.53
C GLY A 330 3.12 11.17 15.68
N SER A 331 2.84 10.26 14.75
CA SER A 331 1.74 10.43 13.79
C SER A 331 0.78 9.24 13.70
N ASP A 332 1.08 8.10 14.33
CA ASP A 332 0.17 6.96 14.31
C ASP A 332 -1.04 7.21 15.22
N GLU A 333 -2.19 6.65 14.87
CA GLU A 333 -3.41 6.89 15.61
C GLU A 333 -3.46 6.00 16.86
N ASN A 334 -3.88 6.57 17.98
CA ASN A 334 -4.16 5.77 19.17
C ASN A 334 -5.27 4.74 18.85
N PRO A 335 -5.13 3.47 19.24
CA PRO A 335 -6.10 2.41 18.90
C PRO A 335 -7.56 2.73 19.28
N ASP A 336 -7.80 3.41 20.40
CA ASP A 336 -9.16 3.74 20.85
C ASP A 336 -9.78 4.82 19.95
N ILE A 337 -8.99 5.84 19.57
CA ILE A 337 -9.41 6.90 18.64
C ILE A 337 -9.69 6.29 17.26
N TYR A 338 -8.79 5.42 16.79
CA TYR A 338 -8.91 4.69 15.54
C TYR A 338 -10.22 3.88 15.50
N LYS A 339 -10.53 3.14 16.57
CA LYS A 339 -11.79 2.37 16.70
C LYS A 339 -13.02 3.28 16.63
N VAL A 340 -13.04 4.38 17.39
CA VAL A 340 -14.14 5.36 17.37
C VAL A 340 -14.35 5.98 15.97
N LYS A 341 -13.26 6.27 15.26
CA LYS A 341 -13.29 6.82 13.91
C LYS A 341 -14.03 5.92 12.94
N LEU A 342 -13.70 4.63 12.97
CA LEU A 342 -14.24 3.62 12.07
C LEU A 342 -15.67 3.23 12.45
N GLU A 343 -15.90 2.87 13.71
CA GLU A 343 -17.16 2.24 14.13
C GLU A 343 -18.29 3.22 14.37
N LEU A 344 -17.98 4.44 14.84
CA LEU A 344 -19.00 5.41 15.26
C LEU A 344 -19.20 6.56 14.27
N ASN A 345 -18.24 6.82 13.39
CA ASN A 345 -18.28 8.01 12.52
C ASN A 345 -18.23 7.69 11.02
N GLY A 346 -17.97 6.44 10.62
CA GLY A 346 -18.09 5.99 9.22
C GLY A 346 -16.89 6.31 8.32
N TYR A 347 -15.74 6.61 8.89
CA TYR A 347 -14.48 6.76 8.14
C TYR A 347 -13.88 5.41 7.75
N GLN A 348 -12.85 5.45 6.90
CA GLN A 348 -12.13 4.27 6.42
C GLN A 348 -10.77 4.09 7.09
N TYR A 349 -10.13 2.96 6.78
CA TYR A 349 -8.81 2.63 7.28
C TYR A 349 -7.75 3.54 6.66
N GLN A 350 -6.86 4.08 7.51
CA GLN A 350 -5.79 5.00 7.12
C GLN A 350 -4.54 4.73 7.94
N TYR A 351 -3.36 4.87 7.32
CA TYR A 351 -2.06 4.64 7.97
C TYR A 351 -1.04 5.70 7.54
N SER A 352 -0.14 6.09 8.45
CA SER A 352 0.88 7.09 8.16
C SER A 352 2.01 6.50 7.33
N LYS A 353 1.88 6.61 6.01
CA LYS A 353 2.86 6.26 4.96
C LYS A 353 2.34 6.75 3.61
N ASN A 354 3.25 6.90 2.64
CA ASN A 354 2.84 7.03 1.25
C ASN A 354 1.99 5.81 0.88
N SER A 355 1.04 5.96 -0.03
CA SER A 355 0.29 4.83 -0.59
C SER A 355 0.49 4.75 -2.09
N LEU A 356 0.81 3.55 -2.58
CA LEU A 356 0.86 3.23 -4.01
C LEU A 356 -0.22 2.20 -4.28
N GLN A 357 -1.34 2.66 -4.84
CA GLN A 357 -2.52 1.85 -5.13
C GLN A 357 -2.37 1.26 -6.53
N ARG A 358 -1.99 -0.01 -6.60
CA ARG A 358 -1.92 -0.74 -7.87
C ARG A 358 -3.33 -1.10 -8.32
N ASN A 359 -3.70 -0.70 -9.53
CA ASN A 359 -4.96 -1.05 -10.16
C ASN A 359 -4.94 -2.54 -10.53
N ASN A 360 -5.93 -3.29 -10.06
CA ASN A 360 -6.04 -4.71 -10.38
C ASN A 360 -6.84 -4.99 -11.66
N GLY A 361 -7.40 -3.95 -12.27
CA GLY A 361 -8.12 -3.98 -13.52
C GLY A 361 -9.35 -3.07 -13.52
N ASN A 362 -9.49 -2.29 -14.58
CA ASN A 362 -10.64 -1.42 -14.88
C ASN A 362 -11.03 -0.50 -13.71
N GLY A 363 -10.07 -0.13 -12.85
CA GLY A 363 -10.31 0.73 -11.70
C GLY A 363 -11.31 0.16 -10.69
N GLU A 364 -11.69 -1.12 -10.77
CA GLU A 364 -12.71 -1.74 -9.91
C GLU A 364 -12.16 -2.09 -8.52
N SER A 365 -10.86 -2.31 -8.42
CA SER A 365 -10.22 -2.57 -7.14
C SER A 365 -8.72 -2.31 -7.18
N PHE A 366 -8.16 -2.01 -6.01
CA PHE A 366 -6.76 -1.67 -5.85
C PHE A 366 -6.08 -2.50 -4.76
N SER A 367 -4.78 -2.69 -4.92
CA SER A 367 -3.89 -3.27 -3.92
C SER A 367 -2.84 -2.24 -3.54
N GLU A 368 -2.75 -1.89 -2.26
CA GLU A 368 -1.73 -0.97 -1.78
C GLU A 368 -0.38 -1.70 -1.65
N THR A 369 0.68 -1.19 -2.30
CA THR A 369 1.98 -1.88 -2.38
C THR A 369 3.19 -1.06 -1.95
N SER A 370 3.04 0.16 -1.42
CA SER A 370 4.16 1.08 -1.18
C SER A 370 5.31 0.51 -0.32
N LEU A 371 5.02 -0.36 0.65
CA LEU A 371 6.04 -1.01 1.49
C LEU A 371 6.85 -2.02 0.68
N LEU A 372 6.18 -2.86 -0.11
CA LEU A 372 6.81 -3.82 -1.03
C LEU A 372 7.58 -3.10 -2.14
N SER A 373 6.99 -2.04 -2.68
CA SER A 373 7.53 -1.23 -3.77
C SER A 373 8.73 -0.39 -3.37
N GLY A 374 8.94 -0.17 -2.07
CA GLY A 374 10.07 0.59 -1.53
C GLY A 374 9.88 2.10 -1.52
N VAL A 375 8.65 2.59 -1.66
CA VAL A 375 8.31 4.03 -1.78
C VAL A 375 7.45 4.55 -0.62
N SER A 376 7.25 3.77 0.44
CA SER A 376 6.38 4.10 1.58
C SER A 376 6.84 5.26 2.47
N ALA A 377 8.13 5.61 2.48
CA ALA A 377 8.71 6.56 3.42
C ALA A 377 9.70 7.53 2.74
N THR A 378 9.30 8.79 2.63
CA THR A 378 10.07 9.88 2.01
C THR A 378 10.09 11.15 2.87
N ASP A 379 9.85 10.99 4.18
CA ASP A 379 9.70 12.10 5.12
C ASP A 379 8.57 13.06 4.67
N TRP A 380 8.56 14.32 5.12
CA TRP A 380 7.53 15.32 4.81
C TRP A 380 7.41 15.60 3.30
N SER A 381 6.58 14.84 2.60
CA SER A 381 6.55 14.79 1.15
C SER A 381 5.44 15.65 0.56
N TRP A 382 5.68 16.26 -0.60
CA TRP A 382 4.71 17.15 -1.24
C TRP A 382 4.30 16.64 -2.62
N SER A 383 5.18 16.73 -3.62
CA SER A 383 4.82 16.52 -5.03
C SER A 383 5.38 15.20 -5.56
N PRO A 384 4.55 14.15 -5.70
CA PRO A 384 4.88 12.98 -6.50
C PRO A 384 4.74 13.29 -8.00
N LEU A 385 5.67 12.81 -8.83
CA LEU A 385 5.59 12.92 -10.30
C LEU A 385 6.11 11.62 -10.93
N PHE A 386 5.23 10.90 -11.63
CA PHE A 386 5.59 9.81 -12.52
C PHE A 386 6.11 10.33 -13.86
N ALA A 387 7.30 9.91 -14.26
CA ALA A 387 7.83 10.20 -15.59
C ALA A 387 8.94 9.21 -15.93
N ASP A 388 9.25 9.04 -17.21
CA ASP A 388 10.42 8.26 -17.65
C ASP A 388 11.65 9.19 -17.69
N PHE A 389 12.37 9.30 -16.58
CA PHE A 389 13.45 10.29 -16.44
C PHE A 389 14.76 9.84 -17.09
N ASP A 390 14.98 8.53 -17.28
CA ASP A 390 16.18 8.00 -17.94
C ASP A 390 15.93 7.42 -19.36
N ASN A 391 14.72 7.61 -19.86
CA ASN A 391 14.25 7.22 -21.19
C ASN A 391 14.29 5.70 -21.44
N ASP A 392 14.09 4.87 -20.42
CA ASP A 392 14.16 3.40 -20.53
C ASP A 392 12.83 2.71 -20.87
N GLY A 393 11.73 3.48 -20.88
CA GLY A 393 10.37 3.04 -21.16
C GLY A 393 9.52 2.74 -19.92
N ASN A 394 10.11 2.71 -18.72
CA ASN A 394 9.39 2.54 -17.47
C ASN A 394 9.18 3.89 -16.79
N LYS A 395 8.12 4.02 -15.99
CA LYS A 395 7.88 5.26 -15.27
C LYS A 395 8.63 5.20 -13.94
N ASP A 396 9.49 6.19 -13.74
CA ASP A 396 10.15 6.50 -12.48
C ASP A 396 9.25 7.40 -11.64
N LEU A 397 9.57 7.54 -10.36
CA LEU A 397 8.82 8.38 -9.42
C LEU A 397 9.75 9.41 -8.77
N PHE A 398 9.47 10.68 -8.99
CA PHE A 398 10.07 11.80 -8.26
C PHE A 398 9.17 12.19 -7.08
N ILE A 399 9.74 12.53 -5.93
CA ILE A 399 9.00 13.07 -4.78
C ILE A 399 9.76 14.26 -4.16
N SER A 400 9.14 15.44 -4.14
CA SER A 400 9.69 16.58 -3.38
C SER A 400 9.42 16.43 -1.88
N SER A 401 10.37 16.88 -1.03
CA SER A 401 10.32 16.65 0.42
C SER A 401 10.93 17.79 1.23
N GLY A 402 10.53 17.90 2.48
CA GLY A 402 11.06 18.80 3.50
C GLY A 402 10.03 19.81 4.00
N ILE A 403 10.15 20.17 5.28
CA ILE A 403 9.32 21.20 5.92
C ILE A 403 10.19 22.10 6.81
N VAL A 404 9.88 23.39 6.87
CA VAL A 404 10.67 24.36 7.65
C VAL A 404 10.79 23.96 9.12
N LYS A 405 9.70 23.48 9.72
CA LYS A 405 9.61 23.07 11.12
C LYS A 405 8.72 21.85 11.28
N ARG A 406 9.10 20.90 12.16
CA ARG A 406 8.35 19.67 12.44
C ARG A 406 7.42 19.82 13.65
N PRO A 407 6.10 20.01 13.46
CA PRO A 407 5.16 20.13 14.58
C PRO A 407 4.82 18.79 15.26
N VAL A 408 5.05 17.65 14.61
CA VAL A 408 4.69 16.29 15.11
C VAL A 408 5.84 15.55 15.79
N ASP A 409 6.95 16.23 16.09
CA ASP A 409 8.02 15.64 16.90
C ASP A 409 7.55 15.44 18.35
N LEU A 410 7.67 14.24 18.88
CA LEU A 410 7.12 13.86 20.19
C LEU A 410 7.78 14.59 21.37
N ASP A 411 9.07 14.96 21.28
CA ASP A 411 9.72 15.80 22.29
C ASP A 411 9.19 17.23 22.22
N TYR A 412 8.94 17.75 21.02
CA TYR A 412 8.31 19.06 20.80
C TYR A 412 6.86 19.11 21.32
N VAL A 413 6.04 18.11 21.00
CA VAL A 413 4.64 18.01 21.45
C VAL A 413 4.57 18.02 22.98
N ARG A 414 5.47 17.30 23.66
CA ARG A 414 5.58 17.33 25.13
C ARG A 414 5.98 18.71 25.65
N PHE A 415 6.97 19.35 25.02
CA PHE A 415 7.43 20.69 25.40
C PHE A 415 6.31 21.74 25.34
N VAL A 416 5.54 21.78 24.25
CA VAL A 416 4.42 22.73 24.11
C VAL A 416 3.31 22.43 25.12
N SER A 417 2.96 21.16 25.31
CA SER A 417 1.95 20.75 26.29
C SER A 417 2.31 21.19 27.71
N ASP A 418 3.57 21.01 28.11
CA ASP A 418 4.08 21.45 29.41
C ASP A 418 4.09 22.98 29.54
N MET A 419 4.45 23.68 28.47
CA MET A 419 4.47 25.14 28.45
C MET A 419 3.05 25.71 28.64
N GLN A 420 2.05 25.18 27.94
CA GLN A 420 0.64 25.57 28.07
C GLN A 420 0.11 25.36 29.51
N ARG A 421 0.46 24.24 30.15
CA ARG A 421 0.04 23.97 31.55
C ARG A 421 0.69 24.92 32.56
N ASN A 422 1.95 25.31 32.35
CA ASN A 422 2.74 26.05 33.35
C ASN A 422 2.64 27.58 33.26
N LYS A 423 2.41 28.16 32.07
CA LYS A 423 2.45 29.62 31.87
C LYS A 423 1.05 30.28 31.77
N GLY A 424 -0.03 29.50 31.70
CA GLY A 424 -1.33 30.03 31.26
C GLY A 424 -1.26 30.51 29.80
N LEU A 425 -2.40 30.76 29.15
CA LEU A 425 -2.45 31.23 27.76
C LEU A 425 -2.01 32.70 27.65
N ASP A 426 -0.74 33.01 27.92
CA ASP A 426 -0.18 34.34 27.68
C ASP A 426 0.13 34.48 26.17
N GLN A 427 -0.84 35.01 25.42
CA GLN A 427 -0.83 35.21 23.96
C GLN A 427 0.12 36.34 23.50
N THR A 428 1.36 36.31 23.96
CA THR A 428 2.41 37.27 23.55
C THR A 428 3.24 36.69 22.41
N ASP A 429 3.77 37.55 21.52
CA ASP A 429 4.68 37.13 20.44
C ASP A 429 5.90 36.33 20.95
N LYS A 430 6.28 36.54 22.23
CA LYS A 430 7.36 35.81 22.89
C LYS A 430 7.04 34.32 23.12
N PHE A 431 5.78 33.98 23.41
CA PHE A 431 5.35 32.59 23.56
C PHE A 431 5.44 31.86 22.20
N ASP A 432 4.90 32.50 21.16
CA ASP A 432 4.91 31.96 19.80
C ASP A 432 6.35 31.74 19.31
N ASP A 433 7.25 32.72 19.55
CA ASP A 433 8.66 32.59 19.21
C ASP A 433 9.35 31.45 19.98
N GLU A 434 9.08 31.28 21.28
CA GLU A 434 9.65 30.18 22.08
C GLU A 434 9.18 28.81 21.56
N ALA A 435 7.90 28.68 21.23
CA ALA A 435 7.33 27.47 20.66
C ALA A 435 7.87 27.17 19.25
N ILE A 436 7.95 28.15 18.35
CA ILE A 436 8.45 27.93 16.98
C ILE A 436 9.95 27.61 16.98
N ASN A 437 10.75 28.28 17.83
CA ASN A 437 12.19 28.03 17.90
C ASN A 437 12.54 26.64 18.46
N ALA A 438 11.66 26.05 19.28
CA ALA A 438 11.83 24.70 19.81
C ALA A 438 11.46 23.60 18.82
N MET A 439 10.69 23.90 17.76
CA MET A 439 10.37 22.93 16.71
C MET A 439 11.65 22.49 15.98
N PRO A 440 11.88 21.19 15.79
CA PRO A 440 13.01 20.68 15.01
C PRO A 440 12.95 21.14 13.54
N ASP A 441 14.13 21.21 12.93
CA ASP A 441 14.28 21.40 11.49
C ASP A 441 13.76 20.18 10.71
N GLY A 442 13.09 20.43 9.59
CA GLY A 442 12.57 19.38 8.72
C GLY A 442 13.14 19.39 7.32
N SER A 443 14.35 19.95 7.13
CA SER A 443 14.96 19.97 5.81
C SER A 443 15.36 18.55 5.37
N ASN A 444 15.06 18.23 4.11
CA ASN A 444 15.35 16.93 3.51
C ASN A 444 15.78 17.09 2.05
N HIS A 445 16.12 15.99 1.38
CA HIS A 445 16.37 15.96 -0.07
C HIS A 445 15.11 15.48 -0.82
N PRO A 446 14.94 15.85 -2.10
CA PRO A 446 13.92 15.24 -2.94
C PRO A 446 14.37 13.85 -3.40
N TYR A 447 13.41 12.94 -3.56
CA TYR A 447 13.66 11.54 -3.89
C TYR A 447 13.47 11.26 -5.37
N PHE A 448 14.32 10.40 -5.91
CA PHE A 448 14.11 9.77 -7.20
C PHE A 448 14.10 8.25 -7.03
N PHE A 449 13.04 7.62 -7.52
CA PHE A 449 12.84 6.18 -7.50
C PHE A 449 12.80 5.67 -8.93
N LYS A 450 13.78 4.85 -9.32
CA LYS A 450 13.79 4.23 -10.64
C LYS A 450 12.79 3.08 -10.70
N GLY A 451 11.84 3.15 -11.63
CA GLY A 451 10.88 2.08 -11.89
C GLY A 451 11.53 0.88 -12.58
N GLN A 452 11.06 -0.33 -12.30
CA GLN A 452 11.58 -1.56 -12.93
C GLN A 452 10.61 -2.18 -13.95
N GLY A 453 9.45 -1.53 -14.19
CA GLY A 453 8.37 -2.10 -15.01
C GLY A 453 7.66 -3.28 -14.32
N ASP A 454 7.79 -3.38 -13.00
CA ASP A 454 7.10 -4.33 -12.12
C ASP A 454 6.71 -3.61 -10.81
N LEU A 455 6.38 -4.34 -9.75
CA LEU A 455 5.96 -3.73 -8.47
C LEU A 455 7.08 -3.00 -7.71
N LYS A 456 8.35 -3.07 -8.14
CA LYS A 456 9.49 -2.54 -7.37
C LYS A 456 10.02 -1.24 -7.94
N PHE A 457 10.43 -0.37 -7.00
CA PHE A 457 11.26 0.79 -7.27
C PHE A 457 12.60 0.67 -6.57
N THR A 458 13.60 1.39 -7.08
CA THR A 458 14.91 1.54 -6.44
C THR A 458 15.19 3.01 -6.17
N ASP A 459 15.48 3.37 -4.93
CA ASP A 459 15.94 4.73 -4.60
C ASP A 459 17.28 5.02 -5.31
N LYS A 460 17.24 6.01 -6.20
CA LYS A 460 18.35 6.51 -7.00
C LYS A 460 18.74 7.94 -6.64
N SER A 461 18.18 8.53 -5.59
CA SER A 461 18.42 9.93 -5.22
C SER A 461 19.91 10.30 -5.18
N THR A 462 20.75 9.46 -4.57
CA THR A 462 22.22 9.69 -4.53
C THR A 462 22.89 9.50 -5.89
N ASP A 463 22.50 8.48 -6.65
CA ASP A 463 23.09 8.18 -7.97
C ASP A 463 22.65 9.19 -9.04
N TRP A 464 21.45 9.75 -8.89
CA TRP A 464 20.84 10.71 -9.80
C TRP A 464 21.07 12.16 -9.39
N GLY A 465 21.70 12.43 -8.25
CA GLY A 465 22.26 13.75 -7.92
C GLY A 465 21.43 14.61 -6.98
N THR A 466 20.34 14.09 -6.40
CA THR A 466 19.54 14.81 -5.39
C THR A 466 19.88 14.47 -3.95
N GLY A 467 20.52 13.32 -3.68
CA GLY A 467 20.75 12.83 -2.32
C GLY A 467 21.61 13.74 -1.41
N ASP A 468 22.39 14.66 -1.99
CA ASP A 468 23.19 15.65 -1.24
C ASP A 468 22.48 17.01 -1.09
N LEU A 469 21.31 17.19 -1.74
CA LEU A 469 20.50 18.41 -1.55
C LEU A 469 19.89 18.43 -0.16
N LYS A 470 19.66 19.62 0.37
CA LYS A 470 19.00 19.79 1.66
C LYS A 470 18.23 21.10 1.68
N GLY A 471 16.92 21.01 1.82
CA GLY A 471 16.04 22.17 1.76
C GLY A 471 14.59 21.84 2.06
N PHE A 472 13.70 22.74 1.61
CA PHE A 472 12.26 22.65 1.76
C PHE A 472 11.66 22.73 0.36
N PHE A 473 11.50 21.56 -0.27
CA PHE A 473 11.08 21.44 -1.67
C PHE A 473 9.58 21.17 -1.71
N ASN A 474 8.78 22.12 -2.21
CA ASN A 474 7.31 22.06 -2.17
C ASN A 474 6.75 21.64 -3.54
N GLY A 475 6.02 22.53 -4.24
CA GLY A 475 5.48 22.22 -5.56
C GLY A 475 6.57 21.94 -6.60
N ALA A 476 6.36 20.94 -7.44
CA ALA A 476 7.29 20.56 -8.49
C ALA A 476 6.59 20.30 -9.83
N SER A 477 7.32 20.44 -10.93
CA SER A 477 6.85 20.12 -12.28
C SER A 477 8.03 19.63 -13.12
N TYR A 478 7.77 18.84 -14.17
CA TYR A 478 8.77 18.49 -15.16
C TYR A 478 8.43 19.06 -16.54
N ALA A 479 9.45 19.22 -17.38
CA ALA A 479 9.35 19.55 -18.80
C ALA A 479 10.70 19.28 -19.51
N ASP A 480 10.70 19.13 -20.82
CA ASP A 480 11.94 19.17 -21.63
C ASP A 480 12.29 20.65 -21.91
N LEU A 481 13.01 21.30 -20.99
CA LEU A 481 13.20 22.77 -20.99
C LEU A 481 14.18 23.24 -22.06
N ASP A 482 15.09 22.39 -22.57
CA ASP A 482 16.01 22.73 -23.66
C ASP A 482 15.76 21.95 -24.97
N ASN A 483 14.65 21.19 -25.03
CA ASN A 483 14.23 20.37 -26.17
C ASN A 483 15.30 19.35 -26.62
N ASP A 484 16.07 18.80 -25.68
CA ASP A 484 17.13 17.83 -25.96
C ASP A 484 16.65 16.37 -25.88
N GLY A 485 15.40 16.15 -25.41
CA GLY A 485 14.75 14.85 -25.36
C GLY A 485 14.84 14.15 -24.01
N ASP A 486 15.29 14.84 -22.97
CA ASP A 486 15.17 14.38 -21.59
C ASP A 486 14.35 15.36 -20.74
N LEU A 487 13.74 14.84 -19.66
CA LEU A 487 12.85 15.63 -18.82
C LEU A 487 13.64 16.27 -17.68
N ASP A 488 13.64 17.60 -17.62
CA ASP A 488 14.13 18.40 -16.51
C ASP A 488 13.07 18.52 -15.40
N VAL A 489 13.50 18.85 -14.18
CA VAL A 489 12.60 19.06 -13.04
C VAL A 489 12.77 20.47 -12.48
N VAL A 490 11.65 21.13 -12.19
CA VAL A 490 11.57 22.46 -11.59
C VAL A 490 10.89 22.36 -10.23
N MET A 491 11.46 22.98 -9.20
CA MET A 491 10.91 22.97 -7.84
C MET A 491 10.78 24.39 -7.26
N ASN A 492 9.59 24.68 -6.73
CA ASN A 492 9.37 25.79 -5.81
C ASN A 492 9.95 25.42 -4.43
N CYS A 493 10.75 26.32 -3.84
CA CYS A 493 11.43 26.09 -2.58
C CYS A 493 11.10 27.18 -1.58
N LEU A 494 10.77 26.79 -0.35
CA LEU A 494 10.58 27.74 0.75
C LEU A 494 11.93 28.22 1.28
N GLN A 495 12.04 29.52 1.55
CA GLN A 495 13.20 30.17 2.17
C GLN A 495 14.54 30.01 1.42
N SER A 496 14.52 29.49 0.19
CA SER A 496 15.69 29.37 -0.69
C SER A 496 15.33 29.69 -2.15
N GLU A 497 16.35 29.81 -3.00
CA GLU A 497 16.12 29.92 -4.44
C GLU A 497 15.41 28.66 -4.97
N ALA A 498 14.54 28.83 -5.98
CA ALA A 498 13.98 27.70 -6.73
C ALA A 498 15.09 26.85 -7.35
N VAL A 499 14.84 25.55 -7.48
CA VAL A 499 15.82 24.59 -8.01
C VAL A 499 15.37 24.08 -9.37
N ILE A 500 16.29 24.16 -10.33
CA ILE A 500 16.15 23.56 -11.67
C ILE A 500 17.14 22.40 -11.74
N LEU A 501 16.64 21.20 -11.98
CA LEU A 501 17.46 20.01 -12.18
C LEU A 501 17.57 19.75 -13.68
N LYS A 502 18.76 20.03 -14.24
CA LYS A 502 19.09 19.66 -15.61
C LYS A 502 19.28 18.15 -15.70
N ASN A 503 18.54 17.49 -16.58
CA ASN A 503 18.78 16.09 -16.93
C ASN A 503 19.96 15.98 -17.91
N ASN A 504 20.76 14.93 -17.72
CA ASN A 504 22.03 14.70 -18.41
C ASN A 504 22.01 13.35 -19.11
N SER A 505 20.84 12.86 -19.49
CA SER A 505 20.68 11.57 -20.14
C SER A 505 21.37 11.60 -21.51
N ILE A 506 22.07 10.52 -21.87
CA ILE A 506 22.79 10.44 -23.15
C ILE A 506 22.55 9.08 -23.79
N GLY A 507 22.12 9.11 -25.05
CA GLY A 507 22.11 7.93 -25.91
C GLY A 507 20.91 7.00 -25.72
N SER A 508 19.90 7.39 -24.95
CA SER A 508 18.55 6.83 -24.99
C SER A 508 17.69 7.62 -25.97
N ASN A 509 16.79 6.93 -26.65
CA ASN A 509 15.91 7.47 -27.65
C ASN A 509 14.57 7.84 -27.02
N TYR A 510 13.90 8.84 -27.58
CA TYR A 510 12.64 9.35 -27.05
C TYR A 510 11.61 9.63 -28.15
N LEU A 511 10.37 9.90 -27.76
CA LEU A 511 9.34 10.49 -28.59
C LEU A 511 8.50 11.47 -27.75
N THR A 512 8.31 12.67 -28.26
CA THR A 512 7.42 13.66 -27.66
C THR A 512 6.16 13.81 -28.52
N LEU A 513 4.99 13.80 -27.91
CA LEU A 513 3.71 14.03 -28.58
C LEU A 513 3.11 15.35 -28.10
N GLN A 514 2.82 16.23 -29.05
CA GLN A 514 2.11 17.49 -28.86
C GLN A 514 0.78 17.41 -29.59
N PHE A 515 -0.29 17.91 -28.99
CA PHE A 515 -1.64 17.73 -29.52
C PHE A 515 -2.22 19.06 -30.00
N LYS A 516 -3.01 18.96 -31.06
CA LYS A 516 -3.83 20.04 -31.60
C LYS A 516 -5.26 19.54 -31.73
N GLY A 517 -6.05 19.88 -30.72
CA GLY A 517 -7.47 19.56 -30.63
C GLY A 517 -8.37 20.44 -31.50
N GLU A 518 -9.65 20.14 -31.48
CA GLU A 518 -10.75 20.90 -32.08
C GLU A 518 -11.57 21.60 -30.97
N ALA A 519 -12.57 22.41 -31.35
CA ALA A 519 -13.38 23.21 -30.42
C ALA A 519 -12.51 24.11 -29.51
N ALA A 520 -12.81 24.18 -28.21
CA ALA A 520 -12.08 25.01 -27.25
C ALA A 520 -11.00 24.23 -26.47
N ASN A 521 -11.00 22.89 -26.52
CA ASN A 521 -9.89 22.06 -26.02
C ASN A 521 -8.74 21.99 -27.05
N THR A 522 -8.11 23.13 -27.33
CA THR A 522 -7.13 23.28 -28.42
C THR A 522 -5.86 22.44 -28.23
N GLN A 523 -5.55 22.05 -27.00
CA GLN A 523 -4.38 21.24 -26.63
C GLN A 523 -4.72 19.75 -26.45
N GLY A 524 -5.98 19.34 -26.64
CA GLY A 524 -6.37 17.93 -26.52
C GLY A 524 -6.17 17.34 -25.13
N ILE A 525 -6.39 18.12 -24.07
CA ILE A 525 -6.33 17.64 -22.67
C ILE A 525 -7.33 16.49 -22.52
N GLY A 526 -6.89 15.38 -21.92
CA GLY A 526 -7.60 14.11 -21.87
C GLY A 526 -7.19 13.10 -22.95
N ALA A 527 -6.42 13.50 -23.96
CA ALA A 527 -5.95 12.57 -25.00
C ALA A 527 -5.08 11.43 -24.42
N LYS A 528 -5.33 10.21 -24.91
CA LYS A 528 -4.69 8.97 -24.46
C LYS A 528 -3.79 8.43 -25.56
N ALA A 529 -2.56 8.05 -25.23
CA ALA A 529 -1.57 7.53 -26.16
C ALA A 529 -1.04 6.17 -25.73
N TYR A 530 -1.18 5.18 -26.62
CA TYR A 530 -0.63 3.83 -26.46
C TYR A 530 0.48 3.63 -27.49
N LEU A 531 1.72 3.55 -27.03
CA LEU A 531 2.90 3.33 -27.88
C LEU A 531 3.27 1.85 -27.84
N PHE A 532 3.27 1.18 -28.99
CA PHE A 532 3.61 -0.23 -29.13
C PHE A 532 5.00 -0.41 -29.72
N ASN A 533 5.78 -1.32 -29.15
CA ASN A 533 7.06 -1.73 -29.70
C ASN A 533 7.43 -3.16 -29.26
N GLU A 534 7.68 -4.06 -30.22
CA GLU A 534 8.16 -5.44 -29.98
C GLU A 534 7.28 -6.26 -29.01
N GLY A 535 5.96 -6.09 -29.08
CA GLY A 535 5.01 -6.84 -28.25
C GLY A 535 4.81 -6.31 -26.83
N LYS A 536 5.44 -5.17 -26.49
CA LYS A 536 5.15 -4.37 -25.29
C LYS A 536 4.46 -3.07 -25.70
N PHE A 537 3.79 -2.42 -24.74
CA PHE A 537 3.32 -1.06 -24.94
C PHE A 537 3.58 -0.19 -23.71
N GLN A 538 3.49 1.12 -23.90
CA GLN A 538 3.46 2.13 -22.84
C GLN A 538 2.16 2.92 -23.00
N TYR A 539 1.53 3.28 -21.89
CA TYR A 539 0.31 4.10 -21.86
C TYR A 539 0.56 5.40 -21.10
N GLN A 540 0.08 6.52 -21.65
CA GLN A 540 0.00 7.81 -20.98
C GLN A 540 -1.28 8.55 -21.37
N GLN A 541 -1.84 9.32 -20.43
CA GLN A 541 -2.95 10.24 -20.64
C GLN A 541 -2.47 11.67 -20.41
N LEU A 542 -2.87 12.61 -21.28
CA LEU A 542 -2.47 14.01 -21.17
C LEU A 542 -3.33 14.74 -20.12
N MET A 543 -2.75 14.99 -18.95
CA MET A 543 -3.32 15.78 -17.86
C MET A 543 -2.26 16.73 -17.32
N LEU A 544 -2.65 17.98 -17.03
CA LEU A 544 -1.69 19.04 -16.69
C LEU A 544 -1.43 19.12 -15.18
N THR A 545 -2.48 19.06 -14.38
CA THR A 545 -2.39 19.19 -12.91
C THR A 545 -1.95 17.88 -12.30
N ARG A 546 -0.75 17.88 -11.70
CA ARG A 546 -0.09 16.69 -11.16
C ARG A 546 0.77 17.04 -9.95
N GLY A 547 0.95 16.07 -9.06
CA GLY A 547 1.74 16.23 -7.85
C GLY A 547 1.07 17.15 -6.82
N PHE A 548 1.76 18.21 -6.42
CA PHE A 548 1.28 19.15 -5.40
C PHE A 548 1.34 20.59 -5.87
N GLN A 549 0.18 21.27 -5.91
CA GLN A 549 0.03 22.69 -6.25
C GLN A 549 0.56 23.10 -7.65
N SER A 550 0.92 22.14 -8.49
CA SER A 550 1.66 22.40 -9.73
C SER A 550 0.96 21.85 -10.98
N SER A 551 1.45 22.28 -12.14
CA SER A 551 1.10 21.69 -13.44
C SER A 551 2.32 21.50 -14.34
N SER A 552 2.28 20.50 -15.21
CA SER A 552 3.32 20.24 -16.21
C SER A 552 2.88 20.60 -17.63
N GLU A 553 3.85 20.70 -18.54
CA GLU A 553 3.62 21.12 -19.92
C GLU A 553 2.62 20.22 -20.66
N PRO A 554 1.87 20.73 -21.65
CA PRO A 554 0.87 19.97 -22.40
C PRO A 554 1.51 19.04 -23.45
N ARG A 555 2.41 18.14 -23.03
CA ARG A 555 3.12 17.18 -23.88
C ARG A 555 3.19 15.81 -23.22
N LEU A 556 3.16 14.74 -24.03
CA LEU A 556 3.48 13.38 -23.58
C LEU A 556 4.88 13.00 -24.02
N HIS A 557 5.62 12.33 -23.13
CA HIS A 557 7.03 11.98 -23.35
C HIS A 557 7.25 10.48 -23.15
N PHE A 558 7.77 9.79 -24.17
CA PHE A 558 8.03 8.36 -24.12
C PHE A 558 9.52 8.10 -24.30
N GLY A 559 10.15 7.40 -23.34
CA GLY A 559 11.45 6.79 -23.54
C GLY A 559 11.35 5.48 -24.31
N LEU A 560 12.35 5.23 -25.15
CA LEU A 560 12.42 4.06 -26.02
C LEU A 560 13.79 3.36 -25.93
N ASP A 561 14.60 3.70 -24.94
CA ASP A 561 15.97 3.23 -24.74
C ASP A 561 16.78 3.21 -26.04
N LYS A 562 17.10 2.05 -26.62
CA LYS A 562 17.89 1.95 -27.87
C LYS A 562 17.05 1.72 -29.13
N LYS A 563 15.73 1.78 -29.05
CA LYS A 563 14.83 1.52 -30.18
C LYS A 563 14.76 2.72 -31.11
N ASN A 564 14.96 2.51 -32.40
CA ASN A 564 15.01 3.58 -33.40
C ASN A 564 13.65 3.92 -34.03
N THR A 565 12.66 3.08 -33.77
CA THR A 565 11.29 3.21 -34.27
C THR A 565 10.31 2.65 -33.26
N ALA A 566 9.13 3.25 -33.14
CA ALA A 566 7.94 2.63 -32.54
C ALA A 566 7.11 1.95 -33.64
N ASP A 567 6.63 0.73 -33.38
CA ASP A 567 5.84 -0.05 -34.33
C ASP A 567 4.53 0.67 -34.69
N SER A 568 3.81 1.11 -33.66
CA SER A 568 2.61 1.93 -33.80
C SER A 568 2.32 2.78 -32.57
N ILE A 569 1.62 3.89 -32.79
CA ILE A 569 1.08 4.73 -31.73
C ILE A 569 -0.42 4.87 -31.98
N LEU A 570 -1.23 4.42 -31.04
CA LEU A 570 -2.67 4.65 -31.02
C LEU A 570 -2.95 5.89 -30.18
N ILE A 571 -3.67 6.85 -30.74
CA ILE A 571 -4.13 8.06 -30.07
C ILE A 571 -5.65 8.03 -30.00
N VAL A 572 -6.20 8.13 -28.80
CA VAL A 572 -7.64 8.30 -28.53
C VAL A 572 -7.85 9.71 -28.00
N TRP A 573 -8.71 10.48 -28.66
CA TRP A 573 -9.04 11.86 -28.29
C TRP A 573 -10.19 11.89 -27.27
N PRO A 574 -10.38 13.01 -26.54
CA PRO A 574 -11.46 13.13 -25.54
C PRO A 574 -12.86 12.84 -26.10
N ASP A 575 -13.13 13.22 -27.35
CA ASP A 575 -14.39 12.92 -28.04
C ASP A 575 -14.48 11.49 -28.60
N GLN A 576 -13.61 10.61 -28.11
CA GLN A 576 -13.53 9.18 -28.43
C GLN A 576 -13.11 8.86 -29.87
N ARG A 577 -12.85 9.85 -30.72
CA ARG A 577 -12.24 9.58 -32.03
C ARG A 577 -10.80 9.11 -31.83
N TYR A 578 -10.33 8.19 -32.67
CA TYR A 578 -8.95 7.73 -32.62
C TYR A 578 -8.25 7.77 -33.98
N GLN A 579 -6.92 7.76 -33.91
CA GLN A 579 -6.03 7.63 -35.05
C GLN A 579 -4.82 6.73 -34.70
N ILE A 580 -4.21 6.13 -35.72
CA ILE A 580 -3.04 5.25 -35.56
C ILE A 580 -1.90 5.75 -36.44
N LEU A 581 -0.74 5.95 -35.83
CA LEU A 581 0.53 6.15 -36.53
C LEU A 581 1.31 4.83 -36.55
N LYS A 582 2.09 4.58 -37.61
CA LYS A 582 2.87 3.33 -37.78
C LYS A 582 4.31 3.63 -38.18
N ASN A 583 5.24 2.79 -37.74
CA ASN A 583 6.67 2.89 -38.05
C ASN A 583 7.24 4.30 -37.77
N VAL A 584 6.94 4.81 -36.59
CA VAL A 584 7.28 6.17 -36.19
C VAL A 584 8.75 6.20 -35.77
N LYS A 585 9.59 7.02 -36.39
CA LYS A 585 11.01 7.16 -36.00
C LYS A 585 11.13 7.81 -34.63
N THR A 586 12.13 7.44 -33.84
CA THR A 586 12.40 8.09 -32.55
C THR A 586 13.23 9.38 -32.70
N ASN A 587 13.44 10.07 -31.58
CA ASN A 587 14.18 11.32 -31.40
C ASN A 587 13.57 12.49 -32.17
N GLN A 588 12.27 12.66 -31.99
CA GLN A 588 11.52 13.77 -32.57
C GLN A 588 10.30 14.12 -31.72
N SER A 589 9.86 15.38 -31.84
CA SER A 589 8.56 15.84 -31.39
C SER A 589 7.55 15.75 -32.55
N LEU A 590 6.36 15.21 -32.27
CA LEU A 590 5.28 15.01 -33.23
C LEU A 590 4.08 15.86 -32.86
N GLN A 591 3.62 16.68 -33.80
CA GLN A 591 2.34 17.36 -33.69
C GLN A 591 1.22 16.45 -34.22
N ILE A 592 0.29 16.09 -33.34
CA ILE A 592 -0.86 15.22 -33.61
C ILE A 592 -2.11 16.09 -33.71
N GLU A 593 -2.84 16.01 -34.83
CA GLU A 593 -4.02 16.84 -35.06
C GLU A 593 -5.32 16.03 -35.03
N GLN A 594 -6.28 16.42 -34.18
CA GLN A 594 -7.55 15.70 -33.96
C GLN A 594 -8.40 15.55 -35.22
N LYS A 595 -8.33 16.52 -36.13
CA LYS A 595 -9.00 16.47 -37.44
C LYS A 595 -8.65 15.22 -38.28
N ASN A 596 -7.53 14.54 -37.98
CA ASN A 596 -7.10 13.34 -38.67
C ASN A 596 -7.70 12.05 -38.05
N ALA A 597 -8.33 12.15 -36.88
CA ALA A 597 -9.09 11.07 -36.27
C ALA A 597 -10.51 11.03 -36.86
N SER A 598 -11.01 9.81 -37.10
CA SER A 598 -12.29 9.63 -37.83
C SER A 598 -13.13 8.44 -37.37
N ALA A 599 -12.55 7.44 -36.73
CA ALA A 599 -13.26 6.30 -36.15
C ALA A 599 -13.41 6.49 -34.64
N VAL A 600 -14.50 5.98 -34.06
CA VAL A 600 -14.73 5.98 -32.61
C VAL A 600 -14.04 4.77 -31.99
N PHE A 601 -13.35 4.97 -30.87
CA PHE A 601 -12.64 3.92 -30.16
C PHE A 601 -13.61 3.05 -29.37
N ASP A 602 -13.34 1.75 -29.31
CA ASP A 602 -14.14 0.78 -28.58
C ASP A 602 -13.35 0.25 -27.39
N TYR A 603 -13.55 0.88 -26.23
CA TYR A 603 -12.91 0.51 -24.97
C TYR A 603 -13.21 -0.93 -24.57
N ALA A 604 -14.45 -1.39 -24.74
CA ALA A 604 -14.83 -2.74 -24.36
C ALA A 604 -14.13 -3.81 -25.21
N SER A 605 -13.77 -3.49 -26.46
CA SER A 605 -12.96 -4.38 -27.30
C SER A 605 -11.46 -4.32 -26.99
N PHE A 606 -10.94 -3.16 -26.59
CA PHE A 606 -9.50 -2.98 -26.31
C PHE A 606 -9.10 -3.42 -24.90
N PHE A 607 -9.95 -3.12 -23.91
CA PHE A 607 -9.89 -3.59 -22.53
C PHE A 607 -11.05 -4.54 -22.25
N PRO A 608 -11.04 -5.76 -22.84
CA PRO A 608 -12.12 -6.70 -22.62
C PRO A 608 -12.21 -7.05 -21.14
N SER A 609 -13.43 -7.00 -20.60
CA SER A 609 -13.69 -7.49 -19.25
C SER A 609 -13.14 -8.91 -19.12
N LYS A 610 -12.24 -9.14 -18.17
CA LYS A 610 -11.71 -10.48 -17.91
C LYS A 610 -12.88 -11.41 -17.64
N LYS A 611 -12.95 -12.53 -18.37
CA LYS A 611 -13.99 -13.54 -18.12
C LYS A 611 -13.81 -14.05 -16.69
N ALA A 612 -14.84 -13.89 -15.86
CA ALA A 612 -14.83 -14.43 -14.51
C ALA A 612 -14.61 -15.95 -14.60
N MET A 613 -13.53 -16.44 -14.00
CA MET A 613 -13.25 -17.89 -13.94
C MET A 613 -14.16 -18.61 -12.94
N PHE A 614 -14.75 -17.84 -12.02
CA PHE A 614 -15.62 -18.33 -10.98
C PHE A 614 -16.90 -17.48 -10.94
N GLU A 615 -18.00 -18.16 -10.65
CA GLU A 615 -19.31 -17.57 -10.38
C GLU A 615 -19.57 -17.66 -8.87
N ASP A 616 -19.88 -16.53 -8.22
CA ASP A 616 -20.32 -16.53 -6.82
C ASP A 616 -21.73 -17.11 -6.72
N VAL A 617 -21.84 -18.31 -6.15
CA VAL A 617 -23.09 -19.05 -5.95
C VAL A 617 -23.51 -19.08 -4.49
N THR A 618 -22.89 -18.26 -3.63
CA THR A 618 -23.13 -18.23 -2.18
C THR A 618 -24.60 -18.05 -1.83
N ALA A 619 -25.31 -17.16 -2.53
CA ALA A 619 -26.74 -16.95 -2.28
C ALA A 619 -27.59 -18.21 -2.52
N SER A 620 -27.16 -19.11 -3.42
CA SER A 620 -27.89 -20.33 -3.75
C SER A 620 -27.72 -21.45 -2.72
N THR A 621 -26.70 -21.38 -1.86
CA THR A 621 -26.43 -22.39 -0.83
C THR A 621 -27.35 -22.24 0.39
N MET A 622 -28.00 -21.09 0.54
CA MET A 622 -28.96 -20.76 1.62
C MET A 622 -28.36 -20.83 3.04
N ILE A 623 -27.04 -20.71 3.18
CA ILE A 623 -26.37 -20.70 4.48
C ILE A 623 -26.56 -19.33 5.13
N ALA A 624 -27.09 -19.33 6.36
CA ALA A 624 -27.24 -18.12 7.18
C ALA A 624 -26.13 -17.95 8.23
N TRP A 625 -25.33 -19.00 8.47
CA TRP A 625 -24.24 -18.97 9.44
C TRP A 625 -23.12 -18.03 8.98
N LYS A 626 -22.49 -17.34 9.95
CA LYS A 626 -21.33 -16.47 9.75
C LYS A 626 -20.34 -16.70 10.89
N HIS A 627 -19.06 -16.64 10.56
CA HIS A 627 -18.01 -16.54 11.56
C HIS A 627 -18.08 -15.17 12.23
N GLN A 628 -17.86 -15.13 13.54
CA GLN A 628 -17.90 -13.91 14.32
C GLN A 628 -16.87 -14.00 15.44
N GLU A 629 -15.86 -13.12 15.42
CA GLU A 629 -14.91 -13.01 16.52
C GLU A 629 -15.53 -12.33 17.74
N ASN A 630 -14.89 -12.56 18.88
CA ASN A 630 -15.17 -11.82 20.11
C ASN A 630 -14.48 -10.43 20.09
N ASP A 631 -14.67 -9.63 21.14
CA ASP A 631 -14.01 -8.33 21.31
C ASP A 631 -12.68 -8.45 22.11
N PHE A 632 -12.04 -9.61 22.14
CA PHE A 632 -10.78 -9.81 22.85
C PHE A 632 -9.66 -8.98 22.19
N VAL A 633 -8.78 -8.43 23.03
CA VAL A 633 -7.67 -7.58 22.58
C VAL A 633 -6.38 -8.11 23.17
N ASP A 634 -5.65 -8.89 22.39
CA ASP A 634 -4.39 -9.55 22.79
C ASP A 634 -3.37 -8.55 23.34
N PHE A 635 -3.29 -7.36 22.73
CA PHE A 635 -2.39 -6.28 23.12
C PHE A 635 -2.65 -5.73 24.54
N ASN A 636 -3.82 -6.00 25.15
CA ASN A 636 -4.08 -5.62 26.54
C ASN A 636 -3.54 -6.66 27.55
N ARG A 637 -3.27 -7.88 27.10
CA ARG A 637 -2.70 -8.96 27.90
C ARG A 637 -1.19 -9.02 27.78
N GLN A 638 -0.69 -8.96 26.55
CA GLN A 638 0.73 -8.91 26.26
C GLN A 638 1.01 -7.67 25.40
N TYR A 639 1.45 -6.59 26.04
CA TYR A 639 1.51 -5.26 25.43
C TYR A 639 2.42 -5.13 24.19
N LEU A 640 3.37 -6.04 23.99
CA LEU A 640 4.40 -5.95 22.95
C LEU A 640 4.38 -7.14 21.98
N ILE A 641 3.32 -7.95 21.97
CA ILE A 641 3.17 -8.96 20.93
C ILE A 641 3.11 -8.27 19.56
N PRO A 642 3.67 -8.90 18.51
CA PRO A 642 3.72 -8.29 17.18
C PRO A 642 2.34 -8.21 16.53
N HIS A 643 1.47 -9.19 16.77
CA HIS A 643 0.17 -9.27 16.14
C HIS A 643 -0.79 -10.07 17.03
N ALA A 644 -2.09 -9.92 16.79
CA ALA A 644 -3.12 -10.68 17.50
C ALA A 644 -3.08 -12.16 17.11
N GLU A 645 -3.44 -13.02 18.05
CA GLU A 645 -3.42 -14.48 17.86
C GLU A 645 -4.77 -15.14 18.12
N SER A 646 -5.73 -14.36 18.63
CA SER A 646 -7.12 -14.74 18.87
C SER A 646 -8.02 -14.69 17.64
N THR A 647 -7.51 -14.33 16.45
CA THR A 647 -8.36 -14.11 15.25
C THR A 647 -7.94 -14.96 14.04
N ARG A 648 -7.70 -16.25 14.26
CA ARG A 648 -7.07 -17.15 13.28
C ARG A 648 -8.07 -18.01 12.49
N GLY A 649 -9.34 -18.05 12.89
CA GLY A 649 -10.42 -18.82 12.24
C GLY A 649 -11.19 -18.05 11.15
N PRO A 650 -12.10 -18.71 10.40
CA PRO A 650 -12.47 -20.12 10.51
C PRO A 650 -11.59 -21.04 9.65
N ARG A 651 -11.29 -22.23 10.19
CA ARG A 651 -10.88 -23.41 9.39
C ARG A 651 -12.09 -24.29 9.05
N MET A 652 -11.92 -25.17 8.05
CA MET A 652 -12.99 -26.05 7.58
C MET A 652 -12.50 -27.49 7.38
N ALA A 653 -13.34 -28.46 7.77
CA ALA A 653 -13.19 -29.86 7.41
C ALA A 653 -14.26 -30.26 6.39
N VAL A 654 -13.91 -31.08 5.40
CA VAL A 654 -14.82 -31.53 4.34
C VAL A 654 -14.79 -33.05 4.22
N ALA A 655 -15.96 -33.69 4.22
CA ALA A 655 -16.14 -35.12 3.95
C ALA A 655 -17.61 -35.45 3.65
N ASP A 656 -17.85 -36.55 2.95
CA ASP A 656 -19.18 -37.18 2.87
C ASP A 656 -19.46 -37.96 4.18
N ILE A 657 -20.27 -37.37 5.07
CA ILE A 657 -20.48 -37.92 6.43
C ILE A 657 -21.61 -38.96 6.50
N ASP A 658 -22.37 -39.17 5.44
CA ASP A 658 -23.43 -40.20 5.39
C ASP A 658 -23.40 -41.10 4.15
N ASN A 659 -22.30 -41.06 3.40
CA ASN A 659 -22.03 -41.83 2.20
C ASN A 659 -23.09 -41.65 1.10
N ASP A 660 -23.62 -40.44 0.96
CA ASP A 660 -24.63 -40.12 -0.07
C ASP A 660 -24.04 -39.59 -1.39
N GLY A 661 -22.70 -39.45 -1.43
CA GLY A 661 -21.91 -38.96 -2.56
C GLY A 661 -21.76 -37.44 -2.60
N LEU A 662 -22.22 -36.71 -1.57
CA LEU A 662 -22.08 -35.27 -1.43
C LEU A 662 -21.08 -34.95 -0.32
N ASP A 663 -20.24 -33.94 -0.56
CA ASP A 663 -19.34 -33.47 0.49
C ASP A 663 -20.09 -32.51 1.43
N ASP A 664 -19.95 -32.74 2.72
CA ASP A 664 -20.44 -31.92 3.82
C ASP A 664 -19.30 -31.15 4.49
N ILE A 665 -19.63 -30.13 5.27
CA ILE A 665 -18.63 -29.20 5.81
C ILE A 665 -18.85 -29.00 7.32
N TYR A 666 -17.80 -29.20 8.11
CA TYR A 666 -17.71 -28.61 9.44
C TYR A 666 -16.92 -27.32 9.36
N VAL A 667 -17.49 -26.22 9.87
CA VAL A 667 -16.82 -24.91 9.92
C VAL A 667 -16.57 -24.57 11.37
N CYS A 668 -15.32 -24.29 11.70
CA CYS A 668 -14.93 -23.96 13.05
C CYS A 668 -15.51 -22.61 13.51
N GLY A 669 -15.88 -22.55 14.79
CA GLY A 669 -16.27 -21.34 15.49
C GLY A 669 -15.11 -20.65 16.21
N SER A 670 -15.46 -19.63 16.99
CA SER A 670 -14.56 -18.80 17.81
C SER A 670 -15.06 -18.78 19.26
N GLU A 671 -14.28 -18.26 20.20
CA GLU A 671 -14.72 -18.14 21.59
C GLU A 671 -16.06 -17.37 21.70
N GLY A 672 -17.05 -18.02 22.33
CA GLY A 672 -18.42 -17.51 22.45
C GLY A 672 -19.38 -17.91 21.32
N HIS A 673 -18.86 -18.42 20.19
CA HIS A 673 -19.65 -18.80 19.00
C HIS A 673 -19.21 -20.18 18.48
N SER A 674 -20.03 -21.22 18.70
CA SER A 674 -19.72 -22.58 18.27
C SER A 674 -19.59 -22.72 16.76
N GLY A 675 -18.80 -23.71 16.32
CA GLY A 675 -18.78 -24.15 14.93
C GLY A 675 -20.11 -24.72 14.45
N VAL A 676 -20.20 -25.00 13.15
CA VAL A 676 -21.42 -25.50 12.50
C VAL A 676 -21.13 -26.69 11.59
N MET A 677 -21.98 -27.71 11.68
CA MET A 677 -22.02 -28.82 10.73
C MET A 677 -23.05 -28.53 9.63
N LEU A 678 -22.59 -28.36 8.40
CA LEU A 678 -23.39 -28.05 7.22
C LEU A 678 -23.46 -29.27 6.31
N LYS A 679 -24.66 -29.86 6.23
CA LYS A 679 -24.93 -31.01 5.37
C LYS A 679 -25.47 -30.55 4.01
N GLN A 680 -24.87 -31.00 2.93
CA GLN A 680 -25.31 -30.72 1.58
C GLN A 680 -26.56 -31.53 1.23
N THR A 681 -27.45 -30.91 0.46
CA THR A 681 -28.62 -31.57 -0.14
C THR A 681 -28.39 -31.78 -1.63
N LYS A 682 -29.13 -32.71 -2.25
CA LYS A 682 -29.09 -32.93 -3.71
C LYS A 682 -29.45 -31.69 -4.54
N SER A 683 -30.13 -30.70 -3.95
CA SER A 683 -30.42 -29.41 -4.57
C SER A 683 -29.25 -28.42 -4.56
N GLY A 684 -28.15 -28.72 -3.86
CA GLY A 684 -27.01 -27.80 -3.67
C GLY A 684 -27.18 -26.81 -2.51
N VAL A 685 -28.26 -26.93 -1.75
CA VAL A 685 -28.49 -26.19 -0.49
C VAL A 685 -27.77 -26.92 0.64
N PHE A 686 -27.26 -26.17 1.62
CA PHE A 686 -26.66 -26.71 2.84
C PHE A 686 -27.56 -26.46 4.05
N GLU A 687 -27.78 -27.50 4.85
CA GLU A 687 -28.61 -27.46 6.05
C GLU A 687 -27.76 -27.69 7.30
N SER A 688 -27.93 -26.86 8.33
CA SER A 688 -27.26 -27.09 9.61
C SER A 688 -27.81 -28.32 10.32
N THR A 689 -26.95 -29.28 10.64
CA THR A 689 -27.28 -30.52 11.33
C THR A 689 -26.56 -30.63 12.67
N ASN A 690 -26.93 -31.61 13.49
CA ASN A 690 -26.32 -31.81 14.82
C ASN A 690 -26.39 -30.56 15.71
N ASN A 691 -27.38 -29.67 15.49
CA ASN A 691 -27.47 -28.36 16.14
C ASN A 691 -27.44 -28.46 17.67
N GLN A 692 -28.04 -29.49 18.27
CA GLN A 692 -27.99 -29.66 19.73
C GLN A 692 -26.55 -29.92 20.24
N LEU A 693 -25.74 -30.62 19.45
CA LEU A 693 -24.34 -30.91 19.78
C LEU A 693 -23.47 -29.65 19.61
N PHE A 694 -23.71 -28.87 18.56
CA PHE A 694 -22.91 -27.69 18.19
C PHE A 694 -23.59 -26.34 18.50
N SER A 695 -24.50 -26.28 19.48
CA SER A 695 -25.20 -25.03 19.88
C SER A 695 -24.71 -24.43 21.18
N SER A 696 -23.86 -25.14 21.93
CA SER A 696 -23.34 -24.64 23.20
C SER A 696 -22.10 -23.79 22.93
N PRO A 697 -22.09 -22.51 23.33
CA PRO A 697 -20.92 -21.64 23.15
C PRO A 697 -19.65 -22.33 23.61
N VAL A 698 -18.62 -22.28 22.77
CA VAL A 698 -17.28 -22.71 23.14
C VAL A 698 -16.59 -21.62 23.95
N HIS A 699 -15.64 -22.02 24.80
CA HIS A 699 -14.91 -21.12 25.71
C HIS A 699 -13.45 -20.92 25.26
N SER A 700 -13.19 -21.22 23.99
CA SER A 700 -11.92 -21.11 23.28
C SER A 700 -12.22 -21.21 21.78
N ASP A 701 -11.30 -20.76 20.93
CA ASP A 701 -11.43 -20.88 19.49
C ASP A 701 -11.36 -22.34 19.03
N GLU A 702 -12.17 -22.68 18.04
CA GLU A 702 -11.99 -23.90 17.25
C GLU A 702 -11.01 -23.54 16.10
N VAL A 703 -9.76 -23.99 16.20
CA VAL A 703 -8.67 -23.49 15.34
C VAL A 703 -8.40 -24.37 14.13
N ASP A 704 -8.81 -25.64 14.16
CA ASP A 704 -8.72 -26.58 13.04
C ASP A 704 -9.68 -27.77 13.25
N ALA A 705 -10.01 -28.48 12.18
CA ALA A 705 -10.86 -29.66 12.24
C ALA A 705 -10.51 -30.69 11.17
N LEU A 706 -10.74 -31.97 11.47
CA LEU A 706 -10.42 -33.07 10.57
C LEU A 706 -11.48 -34.16 10.61
N PHE A 707 -11.87 -34.64 9.42
CA PHE A 707 -12.66 -35.86 9.26
C PHE A 707 -11.76 -37.06 8.96
N PHE A 708 -11.88 -38.12 9.75
CA PHE A 708 -11.13 -39.37 9.58
C PHE A 708 -11.87 -40.55 10.23
N ASP A 709 -11.50 -41.79 9.94
CA ASP A 709 -12.08 -42.97 10.61
C ASP A 709 -11.24 -43.28 11.84
N ALA A 710 -11.76 -42.97 13.04
CA ALA A 710 -11.00 -43.08 14.27
C ALA A 710 -11.13 -44.46 14.91
N ASN A 711 -12.23 -45.18 14.67
CA ASN A 711 -12.56 -46.46 15.32
C ASN A 711 -12.61 -47.64 14.34
N ASN A 712 -12.13 -47.44 13.11
CA ASN A 712 -12.09 -48.41 12.02
C ASN A 712 -13.45 -49.03 11.67
N ASP A 713 -14.55 -48.27 11.84
CA ASP A 713 -15.90 -48.71 11.48
C ASP A 713 -16.31 -48.35 10.04
N GLY A 714 -15.45 -47.61 9.33
CA GLY A 714 -15.64 -47.18 7.95
C GLY A 714 -16.37 -45.84 7.82
N PHE A 715 -16.75 -45.19 8.92
CA PHE A 715 -17.41 -43.88 8.90
C PHE A 715 -16.44 -42.75 9.26
N LYS A 716 -16.71 -41.55 8.74
CA LYS A 716 -15.90 -40.37 9.01
C LYS A 716 -16.34 -39.72 10.32
N ASP A 717 -15.49 -39.83 11.33
CA ASP A 717 -15.55 -39.17 12.62
C ASP A 717 -14.95 -37.76 12.54
N LEU A 718 -15.31 -36.88 13.48
CA LEU A 718 -14.86 -35.49 13.51
C LEU A 718 -13.94 -35.25 14.71
N TYR A 719 -12.75 -34.70 14.44
CA TYR A 719 -11.86 -34.12 15.46
C TYR A 719 -11.85 -32.60 15.33
N VAL A 720 -12.02 -31.89 16.45
CA VAL A 720 -11.99 -30.42 16.52
C VAL A 720 -10.89 -30.00 17.49
N VAL A 721 -9.99 -29.14 17.02
CA VAL A 721 -8.86 -28.61 17.77
C VAL A 721 -9.26 -27.31 18.45
N HIS A 722 -8.95 -27.19 19.74
CA HIS A 722 -9.18 -25.97 20.51
C HIS A 722 -7.87 -25.20 20.77
N GLY A 723 -7.93 -23.88 20.59
CA GLY A 723 -6.79 -22.97 20.72
C GLY A 723 -7.22 -21.52 20.94
N GLY A 724 -6.51 -20.60 20.30
CA GLY A 724 -6.67 -19.15 20.47
C GLY A 724 -5.54 -18.51 21.31
N ASN A 725 -5.85 -17.39 21.95
CA ASN A 725 -4.93 -16.66 22.82
C ASN A 725 -5.61 -16.09 24.09
N GLU A 726 -6.86 -16.47 24.32
CA GLU A 726 -7.69 -16.03 25.44
C GLU A 726 -7.41 -16.85 26.70
N GLN A 727 -7.05 -18.12 26.54
CA GLN A 727 -6.94 -19.07 27.65
C GLN A 727 -5.48 -19.39 27.98
N ASN A 728 -5.19 -19.57 29.28
CA ASN A 728 -3.88 -19.98 29.74
C ASN A 728 -3.70 -21.50 29.58
N ASN A 729 -2.45 -21.94 29.39
CA ASN A 729 -2.11 -23.36 29.49
C ASN A 729 -2.62 -23.96 30.82
N GLY A 730 -3.27 -25.11 30.72
CA GLY A 730 -3.93 -25.82 31.81
C GLY A 730 -5.44 -25.58 31.89
N ASP A 731 -6.01 -24.64 31.14
CA ASP A 731 -7.46 -24.43 31.11
C ASP A 731 -8.19 -25.60 30.43
N SER A 732 -9.30 -26.05 31.01
CA SER A 732 -10.10 -27.15 30.47
C SER A 732 -10.81 -26.83 29.15
N SER A 733 -11.02 -25.56 28.85
CA SER A 733 -11.57 -25.10 27.57
C SER A 733 -10.66 -25.39 26.38
N LEU A 734 -9.36 -25.60 26.62
CA LEU A 734 -8.38 -25.98 25.59
C LEU A 734 -8.40 -27.48 25.27
N ALA A 735 -9.34 -28.26 25.81
CA ALA A 735 -9.45 -29.68 25.48
C ALA A 735 -10.04 -29.87 24.08
N ASP A 736 -9.33 -30.63 23.24
CA ASP A 736 -9.84 -31.03 21.92
C ASP A 736 -11.07 -31.92 22.04
N GLN A 737 -11.85 -31.99 20.96
CA GLN A 737 -13.09 -32.74 20.92
C GLN A 737 -13.04 -33.80 19.83
N LEU A 738 -13.50 -35.01 20.16
CA LEU A 738 -13.67 -36.12 19.22
C LEU A 738 -15.13 -36.52 19.19
N PHE A 739 -15.69 -36.72 18.00
CA PHE A 739 -17.06 -37.11 17.80
C PHE A 739 -17.17 -38.31 16.86
N PHE A 740 -17.78 -39.40 17.33
CA PHE A 740 -18.02 -40.58 16.52
C PHE A 740 -19.28 -40.43 15.67
N ASN A 741 -19.17 -40.79 14.40
CA ASN A 741 -20.26 -40.80 13.44
C ASN A 741 -20.91 -42.19 13.37
N ASN A 742 -22.23 -42.23 13.25
CA ASN A 742 -22.96 -43.49 13.08
C ASN A 742 -23.19 -43.90 11.61
N GLY A 743 -22.51 -43.25 10.67
CA GLY A 743 -22.65 -43.46 9.22
C GLY A 743 -23.90 -42.83 8.61
N LYS A 744 -24.67 -42.04 9.37
CA LYS A 744 -25.82 -41.27 8.89
C LYS A 744 -25.65 -39.76 9.11
N GLY A 745 -24.42 -39.31 9.32
CA GLY A 745 -24.09 -37.93 9.66
C GLY A 745 -24.63 -37.48 11.01
N GLN A 746 -24.82 -38.40 11.97
CA GLN A 746 -25.18 -38.08 13.35
C GLN A 746 -24.02 -38.41 14.26
N PHE A 747 -23.59 -37.41 15.03
CA PHE A 747 -22.37 -37.46 15.82
C PHE A 747 -22.67 -37.59 17.33
N VAL A 748 -21.77 -38.29 18.04
CA VAL A 748 -21.79 -38.40 19.50
C VAL A 748 -20.40 -38.10 20.05
N SER A 749 -20.31 -37.23 21.06
CA SER A 749 -19.03 -36.89 21.69
C SER A 749 -18.38 -38.11 22.36
N SER A 750 -17.07 -38.27 22.11
CA SER A 750 -16.20 -39.27 22.71
C SER A 750 -14.88 -38.66 23.23
N THR A 751 -14.93 -37.41 23.71
CA THR A 751 -13.74 -36.68 24.18
C THR A 751 -12.96 -37.37 25.31
N SER A 752 -13.58 -38.27 26.07
CA SER A 752 -12.87 -39.09 27.06
C SER A 752 -11.81 -40.02 26.47
N SER A 753 -11.84 -40.24 25.16
CA SER A 753 -10.85 -41.00 24.40
C SER A 753 -9.51 -40.28 24.20
N LEU A 754 -9.43 -38.99 24.51
CA LEU A 754 -8.25 -38.16 24.27
C LEU A 754 -7.39 -38.01 25.55
N PRO A 755 -6.05 -37.85 25.41
CA PRO A 755 -5.18 -37.59 26.54
C PRO A 755 -5.53 -36.28 27.26
N LYS A 756 -5.64 -36.34 28.59
CA LYS A 756 -6.02 -35.18 29.43
C LYS A 756 -4.94 -34.11 29.53
N GLN A 757 -3.72 -34.38 29.07
CA GLN A 757 -2.56 -33.50 29.22
C GLN A 757 -2.47 -32.41 28.13
N MET A 758 -3.34 -32.43 27.11
CA MET A 758 -3.28 -31.53 25.94
C MET A 758 -3.99 -30.17 26.15
N LEU A 759 -3.89 -29.61 27.35
CA LEU A 759 -4.52 -28.34 27.71
C LEU A 759 -3.58 -27.16 27.43
N ILE A 760 -3.20 -26.98 26.17
CA ILE A 760 -2.40 -25.85 25.69
C ILE A 760 -3.04 -25.24 24.45
N ASN A 761 -2.67 -24.02 24.05
CA ASN A 761 -3.14 -23.47 22.77
C ASN A 761 -2.51 -24.26 21.61
N LYS A 762 -3.36 -24.67 20.67
CA LYS A 762 -3.01 -25.47 19.49
C LYS A 762 -3.41 -24.70 18.23
N SER A 763 -3.05 -25.22 17.05
CA SER A 763 -3.30 -24.52 15.78
C SER A 763 -3.67 -25.41 14.61
N CYS A 764 -3.28 -26.68 14.61
CA CYS A 764 -3.53 -27.56 13.47
C CYS A 764 -3.59 -29.04 13.87
N VAL A 765 -4.23 -29.85 13.03
CA VAL A 765 -4.25 -31.32 13.11
C VAL A 765 -4.08 -31.96 11.73
N THR A 766 -3.39 -33.09 11.68
CA THR A 766 -3.31 -33.95 10.48
C THR A 766 -3.27 -35.42 10.88
N ALA A 767 -3.76 -36.31 10.01
CA ALA A 767 -3.82 -37.74 10.27
C ALA A 767 -3.02 -38.57 9.26
N ALA A 768 -2.43 -39.67 9.71
CA ALA A 768 -1.86 -40.73 8.88
C ALA A 768 -1.65 -42.01 9.71
N ASP A 769 -1.63 -43.17 9.06
CA ASP A 769 -1.16 -44.43 9.64
C ASP A 769 0.38 -44.44 9.65
N ILE A 770 0.98 -44.02 10.78
CA ILE A 770 2.42 -43.76 10.85
C ILE A 770 3.24 -45.01 11.16
N ASP A 771 2.63 -46.06 11.72
CA ASP A 771 3.30 -47.30 12.09
C ASP A 771 2.82 -48.54 11.29
N LYS A 772 1.85 -48.35 10.39
CA LYS A 772 1.26 -49.34 9.47
C LYS A 772 0.48 -50.43 10.18
N ASP A 773 -0.17 -50.12 11.28
CA ASP A 773 -1.05 -51.05 11.99
C ASP A 773 -2.50 -51.05 11.47
N GLY A 774 -2.83 -50.08 10.61
CA GLY A 774 -4.10 -49.98 9.90
C GLY A 774 -5.10 -49.02 10.53
N ASP A 775 -4.73 -48.27 11.56
CA ASP A 775 -5.47 -47.10 12.03
C ASP A 775 -4.72 -45.78 11.81
N ASN A 776 -5.48 -44.68 11.78
CA ASN A 776 -4.89 -43.36 11.63
C ASN A 776 -4.52 -42.78 12.99
N ASP A 777 -3.28 -42.33 13.08
CA ASP A 777 -2.73 -41.54 14.17
C ASP A 777 -2.88 -40.05 13.88
N LEU A 778 -2.77 -39.21 14.91
CA LEU A 778 -2.93 -37.76 14.78
C LEU A 778 -1.67 -37.00 15.19
N PHE A 779 -1.20 -36.09 14.36
CA PHE A 779 -0.32 -35.02 14.80
C PHE A 779 -1.15 -33.78 15.14
N VAL A 780 -0.92 -33.20 16.33
CA VAL A 780 -1.58 -31.99 16.80
C VAL A 780 -0.53 -30.95 17.19
N GLY A 781 -0.53 -29.82 16.47
CA GLY A 781 0.46 -28.75 16.61
C GLY A 781 0.17 -27.83 17.79
N GLY A 782 1.11 -27.70 18.71
CA GLY A 782 1.08 -26.69 19.76
C GLY A 782 1.54 -25.33 19.23
N PHE A 783 0.82 -24.27 19.60
CA PHE A 783 1.03 -22.94 19.05
C PHE A 783 1.76 -22.01 20.01
N LEU A 784 1.08 -21.42 21.00
CA LEU A 784 1.69 -20.43 21.90
C LEU A 784 1.27 -20.57 23.37
N ASP A 785 2.00 -19.90 24.27
CA ASP A 785 1.58 -19.62 25.64
C ASP A 785 1.01 -18.20 25.66
N ALA A 786 -0.26 -18.05 26.05
CA ALA A 786 -0.97 -16.78 26.05
C ALA A 786 -0.45 -15.74 27.05
N SER A 787 0.60 -16.05 27.79
CA SER A 787 1.34 -15.11 28.65
C SER A 787 2.80 -14.91 28.21
N LYS A 788 3.28 -15.69 27.22
CA LYS A 788 4.70 -15.78 26.86
C LYS A 788 4.91 -16.08 25.37
N TYR A 789 4.27 -15.32 24.48
CA TYR A 789 4.50 -15.42 23.03
C TYR A 789 6.01 -15.43 22.70
N GLY A 790 6.41 -16.31 21.79
CA GLY A 790 7.81 -16.56 21.43
C GLY A 790 8.55 -17.58 22.30
N MET A 791 7.90 -18.19 23.30
CA MET A 791 8.43 -19.37 23.97
C MET A 791 7.98 -20.65 23.23
N PRO A 792 8.91 -21.55 22.81
CA PRO A 792 8.55 -22.78 22.11
C PRO A 792 7.55 -23.65 22.90
N GLN A 793 6.53 -24.15 22.22
CA GLN A 793 5.52 -25.03 22.82
C GLN A 793 5.76 -26.50 22.44
N SER A 794 5.17 -27.40 23.24
CA SER A 794 5.10 -28.82 22.92
C SER A 794 4.04 -29.08 21.86
N SER A 795 4.28 -30.04 20.98
CA SER A 795 3.26 -30.62 20.07
C SER A 795 3.04 -32.10 20.41
N PHE A 796 2.02 -32.72 19.84
CA PHE A 796 1.63 -34.09 20.19
C PHE A 796 1.51 -34.96 18.95
N LEU A 797 2.02 -36.19 19.05
CA LEU A 797 1.66 -37.29 18.16
C LEU A 797 0.83 -38.26 18.99
N LEU A 798 -0.39 -38.54 18.55
CA LEU A 798 -1.38 -39.35 19.23
C LEU A 798 -1.52 -40.68 18.49
N LEU A 799 -1.14 -41.76 19.16
CA LEU A 799 -1.26 -43.12 18.68
C LEU A 799 -2.67 -43.62 18.94
N ASN A 800 -3.36 -44.09 17.90
CA ASN A 800 -4.67 -44.70 17.99
C ASN A 800 -4.54 -46.21 18.32
N ASP A 801 -5.64 -46.85 18.73
CA ASP A 801 -5.69 -48.29 19.01
C ASP A 801 -6.69 -49.05 18.10
N GLY A 802 -7.09 -48.39 17.01
CA GLY A 802 -8.14 -48.81 16.10
C GLY A 802 -9.56 -48.83 16.70
N LYS A 803 -9.77 -48.33 17.92
CA LYS A 803 -11.11 -48.17 18.55
C LYS A 803 -11.41 -46.74 18.93
N GLY A 804 -10.61 -45.80 18.41
CA GLY A 804 -10.67 -44.39 18.72
C GLY A 804 -10.30 -44.10 20.17
N GLN A 805 -9.34 -44.83 20.75
CA GLN A 805 -8.67 -44.46 22.00
C GLN A 805 -7.24 -44.01 21.71
N PHE A 806 -6.90 -42.80 22.14
CA PHE A 806 -5.62 -42.17 21.80
C PHE A 806 -4.66 -42.13 22.98
N SER A 807 -3.38 -42.36 22.71
CA SER A 807 -2.29 -42.20 23.67
C SER A 807 -1.16 -41.36 23.08
N THR A 808 -0.46 -40.58 23.90
CA THR A 808 0.67 -39.76 23.41
C THR A 808 1.87 -40.64 23.08
N ALA A 809 2.42 -40.51 21.87
CA ALA A 809 3.67 -41.15 21.48
C ALA A 809 4.83 -40.67 22.39
N PRO A 810 5.76 -41.56 22.78
CA PRO A 810 6.92 -41.17 23.59
C PRO A 810 7.93 -40.36 22.76
N SER A 811 8.76 -39.55 23.43
CA SER A 811 9.82 -38.75 22.77
C SER A 811 10.85 -39.59 22.01
N SER A 812 10.92 -40.91 22.26
CA SER A 812 11.73 -41.86 21.49
C SER A 812 11.18 -42.17 20.09
N THR A 813 9.88 -41.94 19.88
CA THR A 813 9.23 -42.05 18.57
C THR A 813 9.41 -40.77 17.77
N ILE A 814 9.15 -39.62 18.40
CA ILE A 814 9.27 -38.29 17.80
C ILE A 814 9.50 -37.24 18.91
N ALA A 815 10.48 -36.35 18.72
CA ALA A 815 10.81 -35.34 19.71
C ALA A 815 9.98 -34.06 19.49
N LEU A 816 8.96 -33.82 20.33
CA LEU A 816 7.99 -32.73 20.14
C LEU A 816 7.89 -31.74 21.33
N ASP A 817 8.62 -31.96 22.43
CA ASP A 817 8.44 -31.22 23.69
C ASP A 817 8.72 -29.70 23.58
N THR A 818 9.57 -29.29 22.64
CA THR A 818 9.95 -27.88 22.42
C THR A 818 10.04 -27.56 20.94
N LEU A 819 9.06 -28.01 20.15
CA LEU A 819 9.10 -27.94 18.69
C LEU A 819 9.15 -26.51 18.16
N GLY A 820 8.34 -25.61 18.74
CA GLY A 820 8.21 -24.23 18.26
C GLY A 820 6.79 -23.71 18.42
N MET A 821 6.44 -22.70 17.63
CA MET A 821 5.07 -22.18 17.53
C MET A 821 4.47 -22.65 16.21
N VAL A 822 3.92 -23.86 16.21
CA VAL A 822 3.44 -24.54 14.99
C VAL A 822 2.19 -23.84 14.48
N THR A 823 2.08 -23.64 13.18
CA THR A 823 0.87 -23.07 12.53
C THR A 823 0.20 -24.04 11.57
N THR A 824 0.95 -24.99 11.02
CA THR A 824 0.43 -25.96 10.04
C THR A 824 1.31 -27.21 10.01
N ALA A 825 0.69 -28.32 9.66
CA ALA A 825 1.36 -29.59 9.45
C ALA A 825 0.63 -30.42 8.38
N SER A 826 1.34 -31.36 7.75
CA SER A 826 0.75 -32.32 6.81
C SER A 826 1.59 -33.58 6.79
N PHE A 827 0.93 -34.74 6.66
CA PHE A 827 1.61 -35.98 6.31
C PHE A 827 1.71 -36.15 4.79
N THR A 828 2.87 -36.59 4.30
CA THR A 828 3.09 -36.98 2.90
C THR A 828 4.34 -37.85 2.80
N ASP A 829 4.46 -38.68 1.76
CA ASP A 829 5.65 -39.50 1.53
C ASP A 829 6.67 -38.72 0.67
N PHE A 830 7.58 -37.96 1.31
CA PHE A 830 8.52 -37.08 0.61
C PHE A 830 9.63 -37.85 -0.11
N ASN A 831 9.97 -39.05 0.38
CA ASN A 831 11.09 -39.85 -0.10
C ASN A 831 10.66 -41.07 -0.95
N LYS A 832 9.35 -41.33 -1.06
CA LYS A 832 8.72 -42.46 -1.75
C LYS A 832 9.08 -43.84 -1.20
N ASP A 833 9.37 -43.95 0.10
CA ASP A 833 9.62 -45.23 0.75
C ASP A 833 8.34 -45.94 1.23
N GLY A 834 7.19 -45.29 1.02
CA GLY A 834 5.86 -45.77 1.36
C GLY A 834 5.46 -45.50 2.80
N TRP A 835 6.27 -44.80 3.61
CA TRP A 835 5.91 -44.37 4.96
C TRP A 835 5.53 -42.88 4.97
N PRO A 836 4.46 -42.49 5.68
CA PRO A 836 4.10 -41.08 5.77
C PRO A 836 5.13 -40.30 6.60
N ASP A 837 5.77 -39.31 5.98
CA ASP A 837 6.62 -38.32 6.62
C ASP A 837 5.77 -37.12 7.09
N LEU A 838 6.22 -36.40 8.11
CA LEU A 838 5.51 -35.23 8.64
C LEU A 838 6.22 -33.93 8.28
N LEU A 839 5.52 -33.05 7.57
CA LEU A 839 5.88 -31.63 7.38
C LEU A 839 5.32 -30.81 8.53
N VAL A 840 6.14 -29.93 9.12
CA VAL A 840 5.72 -28.94 10.11
C VAL A 840 6.30 -27.57 9.77
N THR A 841 5.47 -26.53 9.79
CA THR A 841 5.92 -25.14 9.74
C THR A 841 5.27 -24.31 10.86
N GLY A 842 5.83 -23.14 11.14
CA GLY A 842 5.38 -22.30 12.23
C GLY A 842 6.05 -20.94 12.25
N GLU A 843 5.72 -20.16 13.28
CA GLU A 843 6.33 -18.86 13.50
C GLU A 843 7.69 -18.98 14.19
N TRP A 844 8.65 -18.18 13.72
CA TRP A 844 10.01 -18.10 14.24
C TRP A 844 10.77 -19.42 14.24
N MET A 845 10.46 -20.29 13.26
CA MET A 845 11.08 -21.59 13.09
C MET A 845 11.30 -21.93 11.61
N PRO A 846 12.27 -22.81 11.29
CA PRO A 846 12.43 -23.33 9.93
C PRO A 846 11.25 -24.22 9.53
N VAL A 847 11.09 -24.41 8.22
CA VAL A 847 10.34 -25.55 7.68
C VAL A 847 11.04 -26.83 8.14
N LYS A 848 10.30 -27.72 8.81
CA LYS A 848 10.83 -28.98 9.36
C LYS A 848 10.17 -30.18 8.70
N LEU A 849 10.98 -31.15 8.31
CA LEU A 849 10.54 -32.49 7.91
C LEU A 849 10.88 -33.48 9.02
N PHE A 850 9.98 -34.40 9.29
CA PHE A 850 10.20 -35.57 10.13
C PHE A 850 10.06 -36.79 9.23
N ILE A 851 11.19 -37.40 8.90
CA ILE A 851 11.23 -38.56 8.01
C ILE A 851 10.93 -39.83 8.81
N ASN A 852 9.92 -40.57 8.39
CA ASN A 852 9.41 -41.73 9.09
C ASN A 852 10.21 -42.99 8.74
N ASN A 853 11.03 -43.44 9.70
CA ASN A 853 11.83 -44.65 9.57
C ASN A 853 11.12 -45.82 10.25
N LYS A 854 9.96 -46.21 9.72
CA LYS A 854 9.13 -47.34 10.20
C LYS A 854 8.59 -47.16 11.63
N GLY A 855 7.86 -46.07 11.85
CA GLY A 855 7.26 -45.71 13.13
C GLY A 855 8.20 -44.92 14.07
N VAL A 856 9.38 -44.50 13.59
CA VAL A 856 10.31 -43.65 14.34
C VAL A 856 10.80 -42.52 13.44
N PHE A 857 10.68 -41.28 13.90
CA PHE A 857 10.93 -40.10 13.08
C PHE A 857 12.34 -39.55 13.26
N THR A 858 12.97 -39.17 12.15
CA THR A 858 14.21 -38.38 12.13
C THR A 858 13.92 -36.98 11.63
N THR A 859 14.24 -35.97 12.42
CA THR A 859 14.00 -34.56 12.05
C THR A 859 15.09 -34.03 11.11
N GLN A 860 14.66 -33.26 10.12
CA GLN A 860 15.48 -32.52 9.19
C GLN A 860 14.94 -31.08 9.06
N ASP A 861 15.78 -30.10 9.37
CA ASP A 861 15.46 -28.69 9.15
C ASP A 861 15.81 -28.31 7.71
N VAL A 862 14.88 -27.65 7.02
CA VAL A 862 15.14 -27.12 5.67
C VAL A 862 16.03 -25.88 5.81
N PRO A 863 17.20 -25.83 5.16
CA PRO A 863 18.07 -24.65 5.24
C PRO A 863 17.39 -23.38 4.71
N GLN A 864 17.79 -22.21 5.26
CA GLN A 864 17.33 -20.90 4.80
C GLN A 864 15.80 -20.75 4.76
N SER A 865 15.12 -21.34 5.74
CA SER A 865 13.66 -21.38 5.82
C SER A 865 13.13 -20.88 7.15
N ASN A 866 13.94 -20.24 8.00
CA ASN A 866 13.46 -19.70 9.27
C ASN A 866 12.57 -18.47 9.02
N GLY A 867 11.28 -18.56 9.33
CA GLY A 867 10.29 -17.55 8.92
C GLY A 867 9.08 -17.47 9.83
N LEU A 868 8.05 -16.75 9.38
CA LEU A 868 6.77 -16.59 10.08
C LEU A 868 5.66 -17.37 9.37
N TRP A 869 5.89 -18.65 9.09
CA TRP A 869 5.02 -19.45 8.22
C TRP A 869 3.60 -19.60 8.78
N GLN A 870 2.59 -19.45 7.94
CA GLN A 870 1.17 -19.48 8.31
C GLN A 870 0.39 -20.63 7.67
N SER A 871 0.84 -21.13 6.51
CA SER A 871 0.20 -22.23 5.80
C SER A 871 1.21 -23.03 4.98
N ALA A 872 0.91 -24.29 4.70
CA ALA A 872 1.72 -25.12 3.82
C ALA A 872 0.85 -26.09 3.02
N LEU A 873 1.20 -26.32 1.75
CA LEU A 873 0.62 -27.33 0.89
C LEU A 873 1.74 -28.21 0.35
N ALA A 874 1.70 -29.51 0.65
CA ALA A 874 2.65 -30.49 0.14
C ALA A 874 2.07 -31.20 -1.09
N THR A 875 2.69 -31.01 -2.26
CA THR A 875 2.22 -31.56 -3.53
C THR A 875 3.30 -31.53 -4.61
N ASP A 876 3.13 -32.28 -5.69
CA ASP A 876 4.07 -32.32 -6.83
C ASP A 876 3.89 -31.08 -7.73
N ILE A 877 4.55 -29.98 -7.34
CA ILE A 877 4.45 -28.67 -8.00
C ILE A 877 5.12 -28.69 -9.36
N ASN A 878 6.17 -29.49 -9.53
CA ASN A 878 6.94 -29.51 -10.78
C ASN A 878 6.57 -30.68 -11.71
N GLY A 879 5.78 -31.65 -11.25
CA GLY A 879 5.36 -32.81 -12.04
C GLY A 879 6.47 -33.84 -12.23
N ASP A 880 7.38 -34.03 -11.27
CA ASP A 880 8.39 -35.10 -11.28
C ASP A 880 8.01 -36.31 -10.40
N GLY A 881 6.83 -36.21 -9.78
CA GLY A 881 6.21 -37.19 -8.92
C GLY A 881 6.62 -37.07 -7.46
N PHE A 882 7.58 -36.25 -7.05
CA PHE A 882 7.95 -36.07 -5.65
C PHE A 882 7.16 -34.90 -5.04
N ALA A 883 6.81 -35.01 -3.76
CA ALA A 883 6.14 -33.91 -3.08
C ALA A 883 7.11 -32.73 -2.89
N ASP A 884 6.71 -31.58 -3.41
CA ASP A 884 7.25 -30.24 -3.16
C ASP A 884 6.41 -29.53 -2.08
N ILE A 885 6.76 -28.29 -1.72
CA ILE A 885 6.03 -27.52 -0.70
C ILE A 885 5.76 -26.09 -1.18
N LEU A 886 4.51 -25.65 -1.14
CA LEU A 886 4.15 -24.23 -1.11
C LEU A 886 4.01 -23.82 0.36
N ALA A 887 4.70 -22.77 0.79
CA ALA A 887 4.64 -22.26 2.16
C ALA A 887 4.27 -20.76 2.17
N GLY A 888 3.21 -20.45 2.90
CA GLY A 888 2.63 -19.12 3.01
C GLY A 888 3.26 -18.42 4.21
N ASN A 889 3.68 -17.19 4.01
CA ASN A 889 4.38 -16.37 5.00
C ASN A 889 3.81 -14.95 4.96
N TRP A 890 4.40 -14.02 5.71
CA TRP A 890 3.88 -12.65 5.89
C TRP A 890 4.03 -11.74 4.65
N GLY A 891 4.86 -12.12 3.69
CA GLY A 891 5.11 -11.36 2.49
C GLY A 891 6.09 -10.20 2.70
N HIS A 892 6.23 -9.36 1.68
CA HIS A 892 7.19 -8.26 1.64
C HIS A 892 6.54 -6.88 1.85
N ASN A 893 5.20 -6.80 1.80
CA ASN A 893 4.46 -5.55 2.00
C ASN A 893 4.23 -5.25 3.48
N THR A 894 5.32 -5.22 4.27
CA THR A 894 5.28 -5.06 5.73
C THR A 894 6.38 -4.11 6.22
N LYS A 895 6.16 -3.42 7.36
CA LYS A 895 7.19 -2.59 8.00
C LYS A 895 8.38 -3.42 8.53
N LEU A 896 8.24 -4.74 8.65
CA LEU A 896 9.32 -5.66 9.04
C LEU A 896 10.31 -5.93 7.90
N PHE A 897 9.87 -5.76 6.64
CA PHE A 897 10.69 -5.96 5.45
C PHE A 897 11.17 -4.63 4.84
N ALA A 898 10.31 -3.61 4.78
CA ALA A 898 10.55 -2.38 4.02
C ALA A 898 11.88 -1.69 4.38
N GLY A 899 12.80 -1.63 3.39
CA GLY A 899 14.13 -1.01 3.53
C GLY A 899 15.07 -1.73 4.51
N LYS A 900 14.75 -2.95 4.94
CA LYS A 900 15.55 -3.75 5.89
C LYS A 900 16.34 -4.81 5.13
N ASN A 901 17.56 -5.11 5.59
CA ASN A 901 18.49 -5.99 4.90
C ASN A 901 19.05 -7.13 5.78
N GLY A 902 18.41 -7.39 6.92
CA GLY A 902 18.73 -8.51 7.79
C GLY A 902 17.46 -9.09 8.43
N PRO A 903 17.60 -10.13 9.27
CA PRO A 903 16.44 -10.82 9.84
C PRO A 903 15.66 -9.91 10.79
N ALA A 904 14.33 -10.12 10.81
CA ALA A 904 13.52 -9.68 11.93
C ALA A 904 13.82 -10.57 13.14
N LYS A 905 13.78 -10.00 14.33
CA LYS A 905 14.12 -10.68 15.57
C LYS A 905 13.10 -10.43 16.66
N LEU A 906 12.97 -11.41 17.54
CA LEU A 906 12.17 -11.32 18.75
C LEU A 906 13.01 -11.72 19.95
N TYR A 907 13.05 -10.85 20.95
CA TYR A 907 13.75 -11.08 22.21
C TYR A 907 12.74 -11.25 23.34
N VAL A 908 12.69 -12.45 23.93
CA VAL A 908 11.64 -12.82 24.88
C VAL A 908 12.25 -13.04 26.27
N LYS A 909 11.81 -12.24 27.25
CA LYS A 909 12.31 -12.26 28.63
C LYS A 909 11.43 -11.39 29.54
N ASP A 910 11.40 -11.69 30.84
CA ASP A 910 11.05 -10.74 31.90
C ASP A 910 12.24 -9.79 32.14
N PHE A 911 12.27 -8.64 31.46
CA PHE A 911 13.46 -7.79 31.40
C PHE A 911 13.77 -7.10 32.73
N ASP A 912 12.74 -6.74 33.51
CA ASP A 912 12.86 -5.99 34.76
C ASP A 912 12.57 -6.83 36.03
N LYS A 913 12.28 -8.12 35.86
CA LYS A 913 12.01 -9.11 36.91
C LYS A 913 10.71 -8.85 37.67
N ASN A 914 9.69 -8.37 36.97
CA ASN A 914 8.39 -8.06 37.56
C ASN A 914 7.38 -9.23 37.47
N GLY A 915 7.74 -10.34 36.81
CA GLY A 915 6.92 -11.54 36.60
C GLY A 915 6.14 -11.58 35.28
N SER A 916 6.12 -10.48 34.51
CA SER A 916 5.65 -10.41 33.12
C SER A 916 6.77 -10.80 32.16
N VAL A 917 6.42 -11.35 31.00
CA VAL A 917 7.39 -11.66 29.94
C VAL A 917 7.12 -10.72 28.77
N GLU A 918 8.14 -9.97 28.37
CA GLU A 918 8.05 -9.02 27.24
C GLU A 918 8.59 -9.64 25.95
N GLN A 919 8.04 -9.16 24.83
CA GLN A 919 8.36 -9.57 23.47
C GLN A 919 8.97 -8.38 22.71
N ILE A 920 10.30 -8.20 22.80
CA ILE A 920 10.96 -7.05 22.16
C ILE A 920 11.27 -7.41 20.71
N MET A 921 10.44 -6.90 19.79
CA MET A 921 10.67 -7.05 18.35
C MET A 921 11.70 -6.03 17.84
N ALA A 922 12.56 -6.47 16.92
CA ALA A 922 13.60 -5.66 16.30
C ALA A 922 13.75 -5.98 14.81
N TYR A 923 14.09 -4.97 14.01
CA TYR A 923 14.56 -5.15 12.63
C TYR A 923 16.05 -4.82 12.50
N THR A 924 16.64 -5.34 11.43
CA THR A 924 18.07 -5.15 11.14
C THR A 924 18.26 -4.22 9.95
N ILE A 925 19.08 -3.18 10.13
CA ILE A 925 19.59 -2.30 9.06
C ILE A 925 21.11 -2.30 9.13
N ASP A 926 21.77 -2.74 8.06
CA ASP A 926 23.23 -2.79 7.92
C ASP A 926 23.94 -3.48 9.10
N GLY A 927 23.34 -4.58 9.58
CA GLY A 927 23.86 -5.36 10.71
C GLY A 927 23.68 -4.72 12.09
N LYS A 928 22.95 -3.60 12.19
CA LYS A 928 22.53 -3.00 13.45
C LYS A 928 21.04 -3.25 13.69
N GLU A 929 20.70 -3.44 14.95
CA GLU A 929 19.34 -3.77 15.35
C GLU A 929 18.70 -2.61 16.06
N TYR A 930 17.48 -2.27 15.64
CA TYR A 930 16.67 -1.20 16.23
C TYR A 930 15.33 -1.78 16.68
N THR A 931 14.76 -1.22 17.74
CA THR A 931 13.45 -1.67 18.21
C THR A 931 12.40 -1.40 17.14
N PHE A 932 11.43 -2.29 16.99
CA PHE A 932 10.34 -2.08 16.04
C PHE A 932 9.47 -0.89 16.47
N LEU A 933 9.04 -0.91 17.74
CA LEU A 933 8.22 0.13 18.35
C LEU A 933 9.06 1.29 18.90
N ALA A 934 8.41 2.43 19.11
CA ALA A 934 8.98 3.63 19.70
C ALA A 934 9.05 3.54 21.24
N LYS A 935 9.66 4.56 21.86
CA LYS A 935 9.98 4.59 23.28
C LYS A 935 8.76 4.47 24.20
N ASP A 936 7.68 5.17 23.88
CA ASP A 936 6.45 5.21 24.68
C ASP A 936 5.73 3.86 24.75
N GLU A 937 5.65 3.17 23.62
CA GLU A 937 5.09 1.81 23.58
C GLU A 937 5.93 0.85 24.43
N LEU A 938 7.26 0.95 24.37
CA LEU A 938 8.17 0.09 25.13
C LEU A 938 8.22 0.43 26.63
N GLU A 939 8.12 1.71 27.02
CA GLU A 939 8.16 2.11 28.43
C GLU A 939 6.86 1.79 29.19
N ARG A 940 5.74 1.56 28.48
CA ARG A 940 4.45 1.24 29.08
C ARG A 940 4.51 -0.05 29.91
N PRO A 941 4.96 -1.21 29.38
CA PRO A 941 5.18 -2.41 30.18
C PRO A 941 6.51 -2.39 30.95
N LEU A 942 7.47 -1.53 30.57
CA LEU A 942 8.79 -1.43 31.21
C LEU A 942 9.08 -0.02 31.76
N PRO A 943 8.48 0.38 32.91
CA PRO A 943 8.64 1.73 33.48
C PRO A 943 10.09 2.08 33.85
N VAL A 944 10.96 1.10 33.92
CA VAL A 944 12.40 1.25 34.08
C VAL A 944 13.04 2.04 32.93
N LEU A 945 12.58 1.86 31.69
CA LEU A 945 13.08 2.61 30.53
C LEU A 945 12.78 4.11 30.66
N LYS A 946 11.61 4.47 31.21
CA LYS A 946 11.22 5.85 31.49
C LYS A 946 12.12 6.54 32.52
N LYS A 947 12.69 5.77 33.47
CA LYS A 947 13.66 6.30 34.44
C LYS A 947 15.03 6.52 33.83
N ALA A 948 15.40 5.71 32.84
CA ALA A 948 16.69 5.79 32.15
C ALA A 948 16.73 6.91 31.10
N TYR A 949 15.62 7.12 30.37
CA TYR A 949 15.54 8.06 29.26
C TYR A 949 14.30 8.95 29.41
N LEU A 950 14.51 10.27 29.42
CA LEU A 950 13.41 11.23 29.57
C LEU A 950 12.81 11.61 28.21
N LYS A 951 13.66 11.79 27.21
CA LYS A 951 13.29 12.26 25.87
C LYS A 951 13.27 11.12 24.86
N TYR A 952 12.51 11.27 23.78
CA TYR A 952 12.57 10.35 22.64
C TYR A 952 13.93 10.45 21.94
N GLY A 953 14.45 11.68 21.79
CA GLY A 953 15.78 11.94 21.22
C GLY A 953 16.96 11.30 21.98
N ASP A 954 16.78 10.86 23.23
CA ASP A 954 17.81 10.15 23.99
C ASP A 954 18.07 8.74 23.43
N VAL A 955 17.05 8.10 22.82
CA VAL A 955 17.09 6.73 22.29
C VAL A 955 16.85 6.65 20.77
N ALA A 956 16.44 7.75 20.14
CA ALA A 956 16.23 7.79 18.71
C ALA A 956 17.52 7.51 17.92
N GLY A 957 17.44 6.62 16.92
CA GLY A 957 18.62 6.18 16.16
C GLY A 957 19.61 5.33 16.96
N LYS A 958 19.22 4.81 18.14
CA LYS A 958 20.04 3.94 18.97
C LYS A 958 19.62 2.49 18.84
N THR A 959 20.59 1.60 18.96
CA THR A 959 20.39 0.16 18.83
C THR A 959 19.64 -0.41 20.04
N VAL A 960 19.04 -1.59 19.88
CA VAL A 960 18.26 -2.26 20.93
C VAL A 960 19.07 -2.45 22.22
N ASP A 961 20.34 -2.84 22.11
CA ASP A 961 21.24 -3.01 23.25
C ASP A 961 21.50 -1.69 23.99
N TYR A 962 21.58 -0.57 23.29
CA TYR A 962 21.67 0.74 23.93
C TYR A 962 20.41 1.07 24.71
N MET A 963 19.23 0.82 24.11
CA MET A 963 17.94 1.12 24.72
C MET A 963 17.68 0.31 26.00
N PHE A 964 18.13 -0.95 26.03
CA PHE A 964 17.91 -1.84 27.17
C PHE A 964 19.11 -1.99 28.10
N TYR A 965 20.27 -1.40 27.74
CA TYR A 965 21.50 -1.38 28.52
C TYR A 965 21.82 -2.76 29.14
N ASP A 966 22.15 -2.82 30.43
CA ASP A 966 22.45 -4.05 31.17
C ASP A 966 21.29 -5.06 31.27
N LEU A 967 20.06 -4.71 30.87
CA LEU A 967 18.92 -5.63 30.81
C LEU A 967 18.97 -6.55 29.58
N PHE A 968 19.69 -6.16 28.53
CA PHE A 968 19.75 -6.86 27.24
C PHE A 968 20.72 -8.05 27.23
N LYS A 969 20.41 -9.06 28.05
CA LYS A 969 21.16 -10.31 28.19
C LYS A 969 20.25 -11.41 28.74
N ASP A 970 20.66 -12.67 28.63
CA ASP A 970 19.93 -13.83 29.18
C ASP A 970 18.47 -13.94 28.66
N TYR A 971 18.24 -13.58 27.41
CA TYR A 971 16.93 -13.66 26.73
C TYR A 971 16.84 -14.89 25.82
N LYS A 972 15.61 -15.26 25.43
CA LYS A 972 15.38 -16.16 24.29
C LYS A 972 15.37 -15.33 23.01
N GLU A 973 16.28 -15.62 22.09
CA GLU A 973 16.31 -15.02 20.76
C GLU A 973 15.61 -15.92 19.74
N LEU A 974 14.76 -15.30 18.93
CA LEU A 974 14.08 -15.87 17.78
C LEU A 974 14.37 -15.02 16.54
N LYS A 975 14.40 -15.65 15.36
CA LYS A 975 14.75 -15.00 14.09
C LYS A 975 13.79 -15.42 12.99
N ALA A 976 13.34 -14.45 12.21
CA ALA A 976 12.74 -14.69 10.90
C ALA A 976 13.73 -14.17 9.84
N GLU A 977 14.37 -15.10 9.15
CA GLU A 977 15.31 -14.85 8.05
C GLU A 977 14.59 -14.68 6.71
N VAL A 978 13.37 -15.22 6.60
CA VAL A 978 12.53 -15.18 5.42
C VAL A 978 11.14 -14.71 5.81
N LEU A 979 10.65 -13.66 5.14
CA LEU A 979 9.26 -13.20 5.24
C LEU A 979 8.47 -13.50 3.97
N GLY A 980 9.14 -13.73 2.84
CA GLY A 980 8.49 -14.08 1.59
C GLY A 980 7.77 -15.44 1.66
N SER A 981 6.59 -15.51 1.05
CA SER A 981 5.95 -16.77 0.73
C SER A 981 6.79 -17.50 -0.33
N SER A 982 6.99 -18.80 -0.18
CA SER A 982 7.99 -19.54 -0.95
C SER A 982 7.48 -20.89 -1.45
N CYS A 983 8.12 -21.36 -2.51
CA CYS A 983 8.08 -22.74 -2.98
C CYS A 983 9.38 -23.46 -2.56
N PHE A 984 9.29 -24.73 -2.18
CA PHE A 984 10.43 -25.60 -1.91
C PHE A 984 10.36 -26.83 -2.82
N ILE A 985 11.25 -26.91 -3.79
CA ILE A 985 11.30 -28.00 -4.76
C ILE A 985 12.18 -29.14 -4.23
N ASN A 986 11.64 -30.36 -4.22
CA ASN A 986 12.26 -31.59 -3.77
C ASN A 986 13.05 -32.24 -4.92
N ASP A 987 14.31 -32.59 -4.69
CA ASP A 987 15.15 -33.24 -5.70
C ASP A 987 14.98 -34.77 -5.78
N GLY A 988 14.03 -35.33 -5.02
CA GLY A 988 13.77 -36.76 -4.88
C GLY A 988 14.84 -37.51 -4.08
N LYS A 989 15.82 -36.81 -3.50
CA LYS A 989 16.87 -37.34 -2.61
C LYS A 989 16.74 -36.79 -1.19
N GLY A 990 15.65 -36.08 -0.90
CA GLY A 990 15.38 -35.46 0.40
C GLY A 990 15.98 -34.07 0.56
N ASN A 991 16.48 -33.42 -0.51
CA ASN A 991 16.89 -32.01 -0.45
C ASN A 991 15.79 -31.12 -1.01
N LEU A 992 15.47 -30.05 -0.29
CA LEU A 992 14.49 -29.03 -0.68
C LEU A 992 15.20 -27.72 -1.03
N THR A 993 14.91 -27.17 -2.21
CA THR A 993 15.46 -25.88 -2.67
C THR A 993 14.39 -24.80 -2.63
N ARG A 994 14.62 -23.72 -1.88
CA ARG A 994 13.69 -22.59 -1.75
C ARG A 994 13.72 -21.68 -2.98
N THR A 995 12.56 -21.18 -3.40
CA THR A 995 12.39 -20.05 -4.32
C THR A 995 11.19 -19.23 -3.86
N ASP A 996 11.28 -17.90 -3.86
CA ASP A 996 10.17 -17.06 -3.46
C ASP A 996 9.08 -17.03 -4.54
N LEU A 997 7.82 -16.93 -4.12
CA LEU A 997 6.68 -16.76 -5.03
C LEU A 997 6.71 -15.34 -5.65
N PRO A 998 6.04 -15.11 -6.81
CA PRO A 998 6.00 -13.80 -7.47
C PRO A 998 5.52 -12.67 -6.57
N ASP A 999 5.94 -11.43 -6.85
CA ASP A 999 5.66 -10.27 -6.00
C ASP A 999 4.15 -10.03 -5.76
N GLY A 1000 3.27 -10.38 -6.72
CA GLY A 1000 1.82 -10.33 -6.55
C GLY A 1000 1.28 -11.22 -5.42
N LEU A 1001 2.03 -12.25 -5.00
CA LEU A 1001 1.74 -13.13 -3.86
C LEU A 1001 2.52 -12.72 -2.59
N GLN A 1002 3.24 -11.60 -2.62
CA GLN A 1002 3.98 -11.05 -1.47
C GLN A 1002 3.32 -9.78 -0.89
N VAL A 1003 2.18 -9.36 -1.46
CA VAL A 1003 1.47 -8.13 -1.08
C VAL A 1003 0.73 -8.23 0.27
N SER A 1004 0.60 -9.43 0.82
CA SER A 1004 -0.06 -9.72 2.10
C SER A 1004 0.30 -11.14 2.59
N PRO A 1005 0.08 -11.47 3.88
CA PRO A 1005 0.25 -12.84 4.37
C PRO A 1005 -0.67 -13.85 3.67
N ILE A 1006 -0.17 -15.07 3.41
CA ILE A 1006 -0.96 -16.18 2.85
C ILE A 1006 -1.31 -17.19 3.95
N PHE A 1007 -2.60 -17.46 4.14
CA PHE A 1007 -3.12 -18.40 5.14
C PHE A 1007 -3.70 -19.70 4.55
N SER A 1008 -3.87 -19.75 3.23
CA SER A 1008 -4.38 -20.95 2.56
C SER A 1008 -3.87 -21.07 1.12
N PHE A 1009 -3.53 -22.30 0.75
CA PHE A 1009 -3.32 -22.73 -0.62
C PHE A 1009 -4.25 -23.88 -0.97
N THR A 1010 -4.63 -23.99 -2.23
CA THR A 1010 -5.26 -25.21 -2.75
C THR A 1010 -4.91 -25.43 -4.21
N GLU A 1011 -4.84 -26.69 -4.65
CA GLU A 1011 -4.77 -27.03 -6.07
C GLU A 1011 -6.09 -26.76 -6.76
N VAL A 1012 -6.05 -26.49 -8.07
CA VAL A 1012 -7.24 -26.40 -8.92
C VAL A 1012 -7.55 -27.78 -9.53
N PRO A 1013 -8.63 -28.46 -9.13
CA PRO A 1013 -8.93 -29.81 -9.60
C PRO A 1013 -9.15 -29.85 -11.12
N GLY A 1014 -8.48 -30.78 -11.79
CA GLY A 1014 -8.66 -31.02 -13.23
C GLY A 1014 -8.07 -29.97 -14.16
N ALA A 1015 -7.36 -28.96 -13.63
CA ALA A 1015 -6.66 -27.97 -14.44
C ALA A 1015 -5.52 -28.63 -15.23
N ALA A 1016 -5.34 -28.22 -16.49
CA ALA A 1016 -4.20 -28.63 -17.30
C ALA A 1016 -2.96 -27.83 -16.86
N GLY A 1017 -2.04 -28.49 -16.16
CA GLY A 1017 -0.84 -27.85 -15.60
C GLY A 1017 -0.98 -27.56 -14.10
N ASN A 1018 0.15 -27.36 -13.43
CA ASN A 1018 0.24 -27.24 -11.98
C ASN A 1018 -0.26 -25.86 -11.54
N SER A 1019 -1.57 -25.76 -11.33
CA SER A 1019 -2.30 -24.52 -11.03
C SER A 1019 -2.84 -24.53 -9.60
N PHE A 1020 -2.70 -23.39 -8.92
CA PHE A 1020 -2.95 -23.25 -7.49
C PHE A 1020 -3.69 -21.95 -7.20
N LEU A 1021 -4.42 -21.92 -6.09
CA LEU A 1021 -5.02 -20.73 -5.53
C LEU A 1021 -4.31 -20.36 -4.23
N ALA A 1022 -4.15 -19.06 -3.98
CA ALA A 1022 -3.70 -18.50 -2.72
C ALA A 1022 -4.73 -17.50 -2.18
N ALA A 1023 -4.93 -17.50 -0.86
CA ALA A 1023 -5.74 -16.50 -0.17
C ALA A 1023 -5.18 -16.22 1.23
N GLY A 1024 -5.47 -15.04 1.77
CA GLY A 1024 -4.91 -14.60 3.04
C GLY A 1024 -5.43 -13.25 3.50
N ASN A 1025 -4.53 -12.31 3.80
CA ASN A 1025 -4.74 -11.05 4.54
C ASN A 1025 -4.80 -11.22 6.06
N PHE A 1026 -4.47 -10.15 6.79
CA PHE A 1026 -4.49 -10.14 8.24
C PHE A 1026 -4.69 -8.74 8.81
N TYR A 1027 -5.71 -8.56 9.65
CA TYR A 1027 -6.15 -7.26 10.16
C TYR A 1027 -5.87 -7.04 11.65
N GLY A 1028 -5.49 -8.10 12.38
CA GLY A 1028 -5.22 -8.10 13.83
C GLY A 1028 -3.90 -7.44 14.24
N VAL A 1029 -3.63 -6.23 13.73
CA VAL A 1029 -2.40 -5.49 13.98
C VAL A 1029 -2.66 -4.08 14.49
N THR A 1030 -1.62 -3.46 15.05
CA THR A 1030 -1.70 -2.08 15.54
C THR A 1030 -1.82 -1.08 14.38
N PRO A 1031 -2.41 0.12 14.62
CA PRO A 1031 -2.40 1.18 13.60
C PRO A 1031 -1.00 1.59 13.13
N TYR A 1032 0.03 1.40 13.97
CA TYR A 1032 1.43 1.61 13.58
C TYR A 1032 1.87 0.68 12.46
N GLU A 1033 1.48 -0.59 12.47
CA GLU A 1033 1.81 -1.51 11.39
C GLU A 1033 1.02 -1.24 10.12
N GLY A 1034 -0.28 -0.98 10.29
CA GLY A 1034 -1.25 -0.97 9.20
C GLY A 1034 -1.69 -2.37 8.81
N ARG A 1035 -2.98 -2.53 8.46
CA ARG A 1035 -3.54 -3.83 8.10
C ARG A 1035 -2.90 -4.38 6.83
N TYR A 1036 -2.78 -5.70 6.76
CA TYR A 1036 -2.33 -6.40 5.56
C TYR A 1036 -3.55 -6.83 4.75
N ASP A 1037 -3.93 -6.02 3.77
CA ASP A 1037 -5.20 -6.16 3.03
C ASP A 1037 -5.02 -6.12 1.50
N GLY A 1038 -3.77 -6.25 1.02
CA GLY A 1038 -3.44 -6.12 -0.40
C GLY A 1038 -3.75 -7.35 -1.27
N LEU A 1039 -3.97 -8.54 -0.69
CA LEU A 1039 -4.11 -9.79 -1.44
C LEU A 1039 -5.57 -10.11 -1.74
N TYR A 1040 -5.90 -10.27 -3.01
CA TYR A 1040 -7.14 -10.87 -3.46
C TYR A 1040 -6.93 -12.37 -3.65
N PRO A 1041 -7.96 -13.24 -3.51
CA PRO A 1041 -7.83 -14.64 -3.86
C PRO A 1041 -7.32 -14.76 -5.31
N THR A 1042 -6.15 -15.38 -5.47
CA THR A 1042 -5.34 -15.29 -6.70
C THR A 1042 -5.06 -16.68 -7.24
N LEU A 1043 -5.35 -16.87 -8.53
CA LEU A 1043 -4.87 -18.01 -9.29
C LEU A 1043 -3.43 -17.79 -9.73
N PHE A 1044 -2.58 -18.79 -9.58
CA PHE A 1044 -1.22 -18.81 -10.12
C PHE A 1044 -0.84 -20.21 -10.60
N SER A 1045 0.17 -20.30 -11.45
CA SER A 1045 0.60 -21.58 -12.04
C SER A 1045 2.10 -21.69 -12.12
N TYR A 1046 2.61 -22.92 -12.09
CA TYR A 1046 4.02 -23.23 -12.24
C TYR A 1046 4.33 -23.75 -13.65
N THR A 1047 5.32 -23.15 -14.31
CA THR A 1047 5.81 -23.58 -15.62
C THR A 1047 7.12 -24.34 -15.49
N LYS A 1048 7.07 -25.67 -15.65
CA LYS A 1048 8.22 -26.58 -15.50
C LYS A 1048 9.43 -26.22 -16.37
N ASN A 1049 9.22 -25.85 -17.64
CA ASN A 1049 10.31 -25.60 -18.58
C ASN A 1049 11.15 -24.37 -18.22
N SER A 1050 10.53 -23.34 -17.64
CA SER A 1050 11.20 -22.12 -17.21
C SER A 1050 11.53 -22.13 -15.71
N ASN A 1051 10.98 -23.07 -14.94
CA ASN A 1051 11.04 -23.08 -13.48
C ASN A 1051 10.56 -21.76 -12.87
N THR A 1052 9.44 -21.24 -13.40
CA THR A 1052 8.87 -19.95 -12.99
C THR A 1052 7.40 -20.09 -12.65
N PHE A 1053 6.97 -19.29 -11.69
CA PHE A 1053 5.55 -19.06 -11.42
C PHE A 1053 5.05 -17.89 -12.27
N THR A 1054 3.80 -18.01 -12.71
CA THR A 1054 3.03 -16.90 -13.29
C THR A 1054 1.78 -16.72 -12.45
N ASP A 1055 1.53 -15.51 -11.97
CA ASP A 1055 0.23 -15.16 -11.40
C ASP A 1055 -0.75 -14.84 -12.54
N GLY A 1056 -1.98 -15.29 -12.39
CA GLY A 1056 -3.01 -15.07 -13.42
C GLY A 1056 -3.49 -13.63 -13.46
N SER A 1057 -3.17 -12.80 -12.46
CA SER A 1057 -3.82 -11.50 -12.22
C SER A 1057 -5.36 -11.60 -12.26
N ILE A 1058 -5.92 -12.74 -11.82
CA ILE A 1058 -7.37 -12.98 -11.81
C ILE A 1058 -7.85 -12.94 -10.38
N GLN A 1059 -8.60 -11.88 -10.07
CA GLN A 1059 -9.30 -11.73 -8.81
C GLN A 1059 -10.55 -12.61 -8.83
N LEU A 1060 -10.63 -13.55 -7.90
CA LEU A 1060 -11.79 -14.45 -7.83
C LEU A 1060 -12.95 -13.85 -7.02
N HIS A 1061 -12.63 -13.00 -6.05
CA HIS A 1061 -13.57 -12.35 -5.12
C HIS A 1061 -12.91 -11.11 -4.50
N GLN A 1062 -13.64 -10.36 -3.66
CA GLN A 1062 -13.12 -9.18 -2.95
C GLN A 1062 -12.00 -9.53 -1.96
N ALA A 1063 -11.14 -8.56 -1.63
CA ALA A 1063 -10.19 -8.69 -0.53
C ALA A 1063 -10.94 -8.86 0.82
N ALA A 1064 -10.46 -9.81 1.61
CA ALA A 1064 -10.92 -10.10 2.96
C ALA A 1064 -9.89 -10.99 3.68
N GLU A 1065 -10.05 -11.19 4.98
CA GLU A 1065 -9.29 -12.19 5.74
C GLU A 1065 -9.82 -13.60 5.45
N TYR A 1066 -9.23 -14.25 4.45
CA TYR A 1066 -9.51 -15.65 4.15
C TYR A 1066 -8.56 -16.54 4.93
N ARG A 1067 -9.11 -17.43 5.77
CA ARG A 1067 -8.34 -18.36 6.60
C ARG A 1067 -8.28 -19.76 6.04
N ASP A 1068 -9.20 -20.14 5.15
CA ASP A 1068 -9.18 -21.46 4.55
C ASP A 1068 -9.88 -21.53 3.19
N MET A 1069 -9.47 -22.49 2.37
CA MET A 1069 -10.02 -22.78 1.06
C MET A 1069 -10.18 -24.29 0.90
N LYS A 1070 -11.41 -24.74 0.62
CA LYS A 1070 -11.70 -26.17 0.43
C LYS A 1070 -12.56 -26.41 -0.79
N TRP A 1071 -12.33 -27.53 -1.47
CA TRP A 1071 -13.16 -27.97 -2.57
C TRP A 1071 -14.22 -28.96 -2.07
N VAL A 1072 -15.46 -28.76 -2.52
CA VAL A 1072 -16.64 -29.56 -2.14
C VAL A 1072 -17.28 -30.15 -3.39
N SER A 1073 -17.53 -31.45 -3.39
CA SER A 1073 -18.23 -32.17 -4.46
C SER A 1073 -19.73 -31.96 -4.34
N THR A 1074 -20.38 -31.68 -5.46
CA THR A 1074 -21.85 -31.59 -5.54
C THR A 1074 -22.46 -32.82 -6.21
N GLY A 1075 -23.76 -33.02 -6.03
CA GLY A 1075 -24.49 -34.16 -6.61
C GLY A 1075 -24.54 -34.19 -8.14
N THR A 1076 -24.07 -33.11 -8.79
CA THR A 1076 -23.90 -33.03 -10.24
C THR A 1076 -22.51 -33.48 -10.72
N GLY A 1077 -21.62 -33.87 -9.80
CA GLY A 1077 -20.21 -34.16 -10.07
C GLY A 1077 -19.33 -32.92 -10.25
N LYS A 1078 -19.92 -31.71 -10.13
CA LYS A 1078 -19.18 -30.44 -10.18
C LYS A 1078 -18.55 -30.15 -8.81
N LYS A 1079 -17.37 -29.53 -8.83
CA LYS A 1079 -16.67 -29.04 -7.63
C LYS A 1079 -17.01 -27.56 -7.38
N LEU A 1080 -17.21 -27.20 -6.12
CA LEU A 1080 -17.33 -25.82 -5.65
C LEU A 1080 -16.12 -25.50 -4.76
N LEU A 1081 -15.55 -24.31 -4.93
CA LEU A 1081 -14.54 -23.78 -4.01
C LEU A 1081 -15.25 -23.02 -2.90
N VAL A 1082 -14.92 -23.33 -1.65
CA VAL A 1082 -15.46 -22.67 -0.46
C VAL A 1082 -14.36 -21.87 0.20
N LEU A 1083 -14.59 -20.57 0.44
CA LEU A 1083 -13.68 -19.68 1.15
C LEU A 1083 -14.20 -19.42 2.57
N GLY A 1084 -13.36 -19.67 3.57
CA GLY A 1084 -13.61 -19.34 4.97
C GLY A 1084 -13.17 -17.90 5.27
N LYS A 1085 -14.14 -16.99 5.41
CA LYS A 1085 -13.90 -15.56 5.69
C LYS A 1085 -14.04 -15.27 7.19
N ASN A 1086 -13.01 -14.70 7.79
CA ASN A 1086 -13.09 -14.20 9.18
C ASN A 1086 -14.14 -13.09 9.30
N ASN A 1087 -14.85 -13.04 10.43
CA ASN A 1087 -15.94 -12.09 10.70
C ASN A 1087 -16.96 -11.99 9.53
N GLY A 1088 -17.25 -13.10 8.86
CA GLY A 1088 -18.09 -13.13 7.65
C GLY A 1088 -18.73 -14.49 7.37
N GLY A 1089 -19.58 -14.52 6.34
CA GLY A 1089 -20.15 -15.77 5.82
C GLY A 1089 -19.16 -16.53 4.94
N LEU A 1090 -19.37 -17.83 4.78
CA LEU A 1090 -18.69 -18.63 3.78
C LEU A 1090 -19.01 -18.12 2.36
N ILE A 1091 -18.03 -18.20 1.46
CA ILE A 1091 -18.21 -17.85 0.05
C ILE A 1091 -18.07 -19.10 -0.80
N PHE A 1092 -19.04 -19.34 -1.68
CA PHE A 1092 -19.05 -20.49 -2.58
C PHE A 1092 -18.86 -20.02 -4.01
N LEU A 1093 -17.76 -20.47 -4.61
CA LEU A 1093 -17.35 -20.11 -5.97
C LEU A 1093 -17.43 -21.35 -6.87
N LYS A 1094 -18.18 -21.22 -7.96
CA LYS A 1094 -18.33 -22.27 -8.97
C LYS A 1094 -17.44 -21.97 -10.18
N PRO A 1095 -16.52 -22.88 -10.57
CA PRO A 1095 -15.77 -22.71 -11.82
C PRO A 1095 -16.70 -22.55 -13.03
N THR A 1096 -16.40 -21.58 -13.89
CA THR A 1096 -17.21 -21.29 -15.08
C THR A 1096 -16.84 -22.11 -16.31
N GLU A 1097 -15.66 -22.73 -16.31
CA GLU A 1097 -15.14 -23.61 -17.37
C GLU A 1097 -14.70 -24.96 -16.83
#